data_AF-A0AAU3EQV6-F1
#
_entry.id   AF-A0AAU3EQV6-F1
#
_cell.length_a   1.000
_cell.length_b   1.000
_cell.length_c   1.000
_cell.angle_alpha   90.00
_cell.angle_beta   90.00
_cell.angle_gamma   90.00
#
_symmetry.space_group_name_H-M   'P 1'
#
loop_
_entity.id
_entity.type
_entity.pdbx_description
1 polymer ?
#
loop_
_entity_poly.entity_id
_entity_poly.type
_entity_poly.pdbx_seq_one_letter_code
_entity_poly.pdbx_strand_id
1 'polypeptide(L)'
;MSSDGDRWWQFKGEYGVGKCGNADGYYCGNGYTNRMFFELAPTQLAGKHVLDATFRAHETWSFNCDAHWVDLVRTDNMSEGTHYPGPKILDLMGDRNVSYGRGANCSPSQPDSWVEFNDNPAEPDENLKSTVSSFADGKIKRLTFMLKAKDEGDTRSWKRFDDNAELKVNYVHMPGVPTNVGVIPGNGSTAYCNPTSTDPLMVTRADPMVQARVQTKVEAHQGDEEGSLQAEYIVERGDDSPWHQVWSDYRPASGWVPDDTLQSVRTSNRADQGLYRLKSRTQSHWSYDGKSGDLFSPYSSWCYFKIDSTAPKAPTITAGTPYTECTAQTCEGQGGPGVPGSFTFKPNAADIDVKAYRWRLLTTSSQNTKQVSGSTATVKDVTPSLTGTQVLSVEASDLKLDSTGRTRWGTPAEFTFKVSPAAGPVGRWHLDDGAPGSGIMSAKDTSGAKITHDATLHGADGTGWSTRARRGDTDYSLRLNDDTTDPAKQIGYAATASAAVNTADSFTASAWVQLSNPAANRVALTEPGTNGSAFALYYSSSLKKWIFNRTDKDQASPGFIRSVADQENPPLNVWTHLAGVFDTQGDTDKSNDTIQLFVNGRPQGKPVILSKSMSTYEPWTANEGLQMGRSKVGGNYGENFFGLLDEVALWQRPLTGDEIAQEAQAAVDTVPTNELVAQWDAAGATSTTIPETTAYPVPSMKLAGGAAPNEDNSAVVLNGTTGYASIAGPAVDGSGSFTVSASVEVDSNALAAKPVGYTGQVAGQRTGNESSWALWITKPAADTYLWKFTRTALGTDGKVSQSAEVPGGDLAETDTWVQVTGVFDAQEAWQSTDPDAPAGTNYGKLHLYIGGDDQPSRDKSGFTLAQPGSGELAIGRGALGGTTGNYLPGGLQDLRVWTGAMTSDQVTSQVMPEQGAG
;
A
#
# COMPACT_ATOMS: atom_id res chain seq x y z
N MET A 1 4.60 -28.43 26.72
CA MET A 1 4.76 -29.75 26.02
C MET A 1 5.47 -30.71 26.95
N SER A 2 5.17 -32.00 26.86
CA SER A 2 5.77 -33.05 27.71
C SER A 2 6.43 -34.17 26.91
N SER A 3 7.49 -34.77 27.47
CA SER A 3 8.22 -35.89 26.87
C SER A 3 7.43 -37.19 26.79
N ASP A 4 6.31 -37.31 27.51
CA ASP A 4 5.41 -38.47 27.47
C ASP A 4 4.32 -38.37 26.38
N GLY A 5 4.33 -37.28 25.62
CA GLY A 5 3.42 -37.04 24.49
C GLY A 5 2.31 -36.04 24.79
N ASP A 6 2.13 -35.62 26.05
CA ASP A 6 1.11 -34.64 26.40
C ASP A 6 1.43 -33.23 25.88
N ARG A 7 0.39 -32.55 25.38
CA ARG A 7 0.47 -31.16 24.92
C ARG A 7 -0.76 -30.37 25.34
N TRP A 8 -0.53 -29.12 25.72
CA TRP A 8 -1.55 -28.16 26.09
C TRP A 8 -1.29 -26.88 25.30
N TRP A 9 -2.01 -26.72 24.18
CA TRP A 9 -1.99 -25.51 23.37
C TRP A 9 -2.94 -24.49 23.98
N GLN A 10 -2.54 -23.21 24.05
CA GLN A 10 -3.33 -22.13 24.67
C GLN A 10 -3.89 -22.54 26.04
N PHE A 11 -2.99 -23.07 26.89
CA PHE A 11 -3.36 -23.60 28.20
C PHE A 11 -3.86 -22.49 29.13
N LYS A 12 -4.63 -22.87 30.16
CA LYS A 12 -5.07 -21.97 31.23
C LYS A 12 -4.57 -22.45 32.59
N GLY A 13 -4.02 -21.54 33.39
CA GLY A 13 -3.48 -21.79 34.73
C GLY A 13 -2.07 -22.37 34.77
N GLU A 14 -1.68 -22.96 35.91
CA GLU A 14 -0.29 -23.30 36.20
C GLU A 14 0.20 -24.69 35.73
N TYR A 15 1.31 -24.70 34.99
CA TYR A 15 1.95 -25.92 34.48
C TYR A 15 3.42 -26.03 34.86
N GLY A 16 3.93 -27.26 34.85
CA GLY A 16 5.28 -27.56 35.26
C GLY A 16 6.35 -27.30 34.19
N VAL A 17 7.55 -26.97 34.64
CA VAL A 17 8.78 -26.80 33.85
C VAL A 17 9.90 -27.61 34.50
N GLY A 18 10.64 -28.39 33.70
CA GLY A 18 11.71 -29.29 34.16
C GLY A 18 11.29 -30.76 34.20
N LYS A 19 11.96 -31.58 35.01
CA LYS A 19 11.65 -33.02 35.13
C LYS A 19 10.73 -33.32 36.30
N CYS A 20 9.52 -33.78 36.01
CA CYS A 20 8.68 -34.41 37.01
C CYS A 20 9.19 -35.82 37.24
N GLY A 21 9.68 -36.10 38.43
CA GLY A 21 10.29 -37.38 38.79
C GLY A 21 10.07 -37.72 40.26
N ASN A 22 10.63 -38.84 40.69
CA ASN A 22 10.52 -39.29 42.07
C ASN A 22 11.72 -38.78 42.89
N ALA A 23 11.50 -37.83 43.81
CA ALA A 23 12.51 -37.32 44.72
C ALA A 23 11.86 -36.79 46.02
N ASP A 24 12.61 -36.80 47.12
CA ASP A 24 12.22 -36.21 48.42
C ASP A 24 10.82 -36.61 48.92
N GLY A 25 10.39 -37.85 48.64
CA GLY A 25 9.09 -38.38 49.01
C GLY A 25 7.92 -38.03 48.08
N TYR A 26 8.16 -37.22 47.04
CA TYR A 26 7.20 -36.94 45.98
C TYR A 26 7.26 -38.01 44.89
N TYR A 27 6.08 -38.46 44.45
CA TYR A 27 5.92 -39.47 43.40
C TYR A 27 5.32 -38.83 42.13
N CYS A 28 6.01 -39.01 41.00
CA CYS A 28 5.58 -38.56 39.68
C CYS A 28 5.68 -39.70 38.64
N GLY A 29 5.12 -40.87 38.97
CA GLY A 29 4.96 -41.96 38.00
C GLY A 29 6.28 -42.44 37.38
N ASN A 30 6.24 -42.67 36.05
CA ASN A 30 7.41 -43.02 35.22
C ASN A 30 8.35 -41.84 34.97
N GLY A 31 7.94 -40.63 35.36
CA GLY A 31 8.65 -39.37 35.14
C GLY A 31 8.58 -38.87 33.70
N TYR A 32 8.58 -37.55 33.55
CA TYR A 32 8.54 -36.86 32.26
C TYR A 32 9.18 -35.47 32.39
N THR A 33 9.55 -34.87 31.27
CA THR A 33 10.10 -33.51 31.22
C THR A 33 9.12 -32.58 30.53
N ASN A 34 8.82 -31.45 31.17
CA ASN A 34 7.99 -30.40 30.61
C ASN A 34 8.81 -29.15 30.25
N ARG A 35 8.43 -28.54 29.13
CA ARG A 35 8.86 -27.22 28.68
C ARG A 35 7.64 -26.34 28.41
N MET A 36 7.74 -25.07 28.77
CA MET A 36 6.66 -24.09 28.63
C MET A 36 7.08 -23.03 27.62
N PHE A 37 6.16 -22.64 26.74
CA PHE A 37 6.46 -21.73 25.64
C PHE A 37 5.47 -20.55 25.63
N PHE A 38 5.97 -19.38 25.22
CA PHE A 38 5.20 -18.15 25.05
C PHE A 38 5.57 -17.55 23.70
N GLU A 39 4.58 -17.25 22.87
CA GLU A 39 4.79 -16.63 21.55
C GLU A 39 4.12 -15.27 21.49
N LEU A 40 4.87 -14.25 21.08
CA LEU A 40 4.44 -12.86 21.05
C LEU A 40 4.33 -12.34 19.60
N ALA A 41 3.41 -11.39 19.38
CA ALA A 41 3.28 -10.62 18.13
C ALA A 41 3.86 -9.19 18.30
N PRO A 42 4.42 -8.58 17.22
CA PRO A 42 5.18 -7.33 17.33
C PRO A 42 4.32 -6.07 17.39
N THR A 43 2.98 -6.19 17.36
CA THR A 43 2.03 -5.09 17.14
C THR A 43 2.22 -3.91 18.08
N GLN A 44 2.49 -4.17 19.37
CA GLN A 44 2.69 -3.11 20.36
C GLN A 44 4.10 -2.51 20.37
N LEU A 45 5.05 -3.09 19.62
CA LEU A 45 6.45 -2.67 19.59
C LEU A 45 6.89 -2.04 18.26
N ALA A 46 6.05 -2.12 17.22
CA ALA A 46 6.33 -1.50 15.93
C ALA A 46 6.64 0.00 16.08
N GLY A 47 7.71 0.46 15.42
CA GLY A 47 8.15 1.86 15.46
C GLY A 47 8.82 2.30 16.77
N LYS A 48 9.13 1.38 17.69
CA LYS A 48 9.75 1.70 18.99
C LYS A 48 11.21 1.25 19.05
N HIS A 49 12.08 2.10 19.58
CA HIS A 49 13.46 1.74 19.91
C HIS A 49 13.52 1.21 21.34
N VAL A 50 13.95 -0.04 21.49
CA VAL A 50 14.01 -0.73 22.78
C VAL A 50 15.21 -0.24 23.58
N LEU A 51 14.93 0.40 24.71
CA LEU A 51 15.94 0.86 25.67
C LEU A 51 16.34 -0.27 26.62
N ASP A 52 15.35 -1.09 27.01
CA ASP A 52 15.52 -2.22 27.93
C ASP A 52 14.34 -3.19 27.81
N ALA A 53 14.55 -4.46 28.16
CA ALA A 53 13.50 -5.48 28.10
C ALA A 53 13.62 -6.47 29.27
N THR A 54 12.46 -6.83 29.83
CA THR A 54 12.33 -7.81 30.92
C THR A 54 11.23 -8.80 30.57
N PHE A 55 11.57 -10.08 30.47
CA PHE A 55 10.57 -11.13 30.43
C PHE A 55 10.29 -11.59 31.86
N ARG A 56 9.02 -11.68 32.26
CA ARG A 56 8.66 -12.14 33.59
C ARG A 56 7.61 -13.24 33.54
N ALA A 57 7.81 -14.26 34.37
CA ALA A 57 6.85 -15.34 34.56
C ALA A 57 6.60 -15.57 36.05
N HIS A 58 5.37 -15.85 36.44
CA HIS A 58 5.00 -16.02 37.85
C HIS A 58 5.25 -17.46 38.30
N GLU A 59 6.26 -17.69 39.14
CA GLU A 59 6.54 -19.01 39.73
C GLU A 59 5.62 -19.23 40.92
N THR A 60 4.69 -20.18 40.77
CA THR A 60 3.67 -20.51 41.77
C THR A 60 4.11 -21.63 42.70
N TRP A 61 5.13 -22.40 42.32
CA TRP A 61 5.59 -23.55 43.09
C TRP A 61 7.00 -24.01 42.72
N SER A 62 7.77 -24.44 43.72
CA SER A 62 9.10 -25.04 43.60
C SER A 62 9.20 -26.40 44.31
N PHE A 63 10.05 -27.29 43.78
CA PHE A 63 10.18 -28.65 44.32
C PHE A 63 10.73 -28.69 45.74
N ASN A 64 11.78 -27.92 46.02
CA ASN A 64 12.43 -27.82 47.32
C ASN A 64 12.78 -26.36 47.66
N CYS A 65 13.31 -26.13 48.86
CA CYS A 65 13.70 -24.79 49.30
C CYS A 65 15.01 -24.28 48.67
N ASP A 66 15.77 -25.19 48.05
CA ASP A 66 17.02 -24.87 47.40
C ASP A 66 16.73 -24.23 46.04
N ALA A 67 17.46 -23.19 45.71
CA ALA A 67 17.31 -22.54 44.42
C ALA A 67 17.87 -23.44 43.31
N HIS A 68 17.12 -23.53 42.20
CA HIS A 68 17.54 -24.22 40.98
C HIS A 68 17.44 -23.26 39.80
N TRP A 69 18.35 -23.42 38.84
CA TRP A 69 18.42 -22.60 37.63
C TRP A 69 17.28 -22.91 36.65
N VAL A 70 16.65 -21.84 36.17
CA VAL A 70 15.69 -21.85 35.06
C VAL A 70 16.27 -21.00 33.94
N ASP A 71 16.24 -21.53 32.72
CA ASP A 71 16.67 -20.81 31.52
C ASP A 71 15.42 -20.30 30.79
N LEU A 72 15.48 -19.04 30.35
CA LEU A 72 14.64 -18.47 29.30
C LEU A 72 15.44 -18.50 28.00
N VAL A 73 14.97 -19.24 27.01
CA VAL A 73 15.64 -19.33 25.70
C VAL A 73 14.70 -18.92 24.58
N ARG A 74 15.26 -18.37 23.51
CA ARG A 74 14.53 -18.13 22.25
C ARG A 74 14.54 -19.39 21.41
N THR A 75 13.44 -19.67 20.74
CA THR A 75 13.32 -20.78 19.80
C THR A 75 12.80 -20.30 18.43
N ASP A 76 12.80 -21.22 17.47
CA ASP A 76 11.93 -21.08 16.28
C ASP A 76 10.45 -20.98 16.70
N ASN A 77 9.60 -20.53 15.77
CA ASN A 77 8.16 -20.41 15.98
C ASN A 77 7.50 -21.77 16.27
N MET A 78 6.35 -21.76 16.91
CA MET A 78 5.59 -22.97 17.22
C MET A 78 4.19 -22.96 16.59
N SER A 79 3.60 -24.14 16.45
CA SER A 79 2.22 -24.33 16.02
C SER A 79 1.52 -25.34 16.93
N GLU A 80 0.20 -25.53 16.74
CA GLU A 80 -0.55 -26.59 17.43
C GLU A 80 0.04 -27.99 17.17
N GLY A 81 0.74 -28.15 16.04
CA GLY A 81 1.43 -29.38 15.65
C GLY A 81 2.78 -29.62 16.34
N THR A 82 3.33 -28.64 17.07
CA THR A 82 4.67 -28.79 17.66
C THR A 82 4.68 -29.82 18.81
N HIS A 83 5.70 -30.70 18.79
CA HIS A 83 5.87 -31.79 19.75
C HIS A 83 7.16 -31.63 20.57
N TYR A 84 7.25 -32.31 21.71
CA TYR A 84 8.49 -32.37 22.52
C TYR A 84 9.65 -32.93 21.66
N PRO A 85 10.87 -32.35 21.68
CA PRO A 85 11.40 -31.37 22.65
C PRO A 85 11.04 -29.90 22.40
N GLY A 86 10.23 -29.60 21.40
CA GLY A 86 9.90 -28.25 20.93
C GLY A 86 10.75 -27.81 19.73
N PRO A 87 10.53 -26.58 19.24
CA PRO A 87 11.30 -26.03 18.13
C PRO A 87 12.79 -25.89 18.49
N LYS A 88 13.63 -25.70 17.47
CA LYS A 88 15.08 -25.55 17.65
C LYS A 88 15.36 -24.36 18.59
N ILE A 89 16.23 -24.58 19.58
CA ILE A 89 16.74 -23.52 20.44
C ILE A 89 17.72 -22.69 19.62
N LEU A 90 17.47 -21.39 19.57
CA LEU A 90 18.30 -20.44 18.84
C LEU A 90 19.32 -19.80 19.77
N ASP A 91 18.89 -19.38 20.96
CA ASP A 91 19.69 -18.49 21.81
C ASP A 91 19.22 -18.42 23.28
N LEU A 92 20.11 -18.04 24.20
CA LEU A 92 19.81 -17.84 25.62
C LEU A 92 19.42 -16.38 25.87
N MET A 93 18.23 -16.15 26.43
CA MET A 93 17.72 -14.80 26.70
C MET A 93 18.01 -14.36 28.13
N GLY A 94 18.04 -15.31 29.05
CA GLY A 94 18.44 -15.07 30.43
C GLY A 94 18.27 -16.31 31.29
N ASP A 95 18.93 -16.35 32.45
CA ASP A 95 18.71 -17.40 33.44
C ASP A 95 18.53 -16.87 34.87
N ARG A 96 17.89 -17.68 35.73
CA ARG A 96 17.63 -17.31 37.12
C ARG A 96 17.73 -18.50 38.06
N ASN A 97 18.48 -18.33 39.15
CA ASN A 97 18.56 -19.28 40.25
C ASN A 97 17.57 -18.93 41.35
N VAL A 98 16.40 -19.57 41.35
CA VAL A 98 15.26 -19.18 42.21
C VAL A 98 14.59 -20.38 42.86
N SER A 99 13.76 -20.13 43.87
CA SER A 99 12.81 -21.08 44.45
C SER A 99 11.66 -20.31 45.11
N TYR A 100 10.50 -20.32 44.46
CA TYR A 100 9.30 -19.60 44.91
C TYR A 100 8.08 -20.52 45.00
N GLY A 101 7.09 -20.12 45.80
CA GLY A 101 5.80 -20.83 45.91
C GLY A 101 5.73 -21.97 46.94
N ARG A 102 6.81 -22.24 47.69
CA ARG A 102 6.77 -23.22 48.80
C ARG A 102 6.25 -22.66 50.12
N GLY A 103 6.10 -21.33 50.20
CA GLY A 103 5.56 -20.59 51.33
C GLY A 103 6.29 -20.90 52.65
N ALA A 104 5.52 -21.09 53.70
CA ALA A 104 6.02 -21.37 55.05
C ALA A 104 6.68 -22.76 55.21
N ASN A 105 6.70 -23.60 54.17
CA ASN A 105 7.43 -24.87 54.19
C ASN A 105 8.95 -24.69 54.05
N CYS A 106 9.41 -23.46 53.81
CA CYS A 106 10.82 -23.08 53.79
C CYS A 106 11.15 -22.06 54.88
N SER A 107 12.42 -22.00 55.28
CA SER A 107 12.93 -21.02 56.23
C SER A 107 14.17 -20.34 55.66
N PRO A 108 14.09 -19.06 55.27
CA PRO A 108 12.92 -18.17 55.34
C PRO A 108 11.77 -18.62 54.42
N SER A 109 10.55 -18.15 54.71
CA SER A 109 9.36 -18.43 53.90
C SER A 109 9.56 -17.97 52.44
N GLN A 110 9.16 -18.79 51.47
CA GLN A 110 9.31 -18.54 50.04
C GLN A 110 7.93 -18.46 49.35
N PRO A 111 7.19 -17.34 49.45
CA PRO A 111 5.91 -17.18 48.74
C PRO A 111 6.08 -17.30 47.22
N ASP A 112 4.96 -17.43 46.51
CA ASP A 112 4.94 -17.27 45.05
C ASP A 112 5.43 -15.87 44.65
N SER A 113 6.09 -15.76 43.50
CA SER A 113 6.70 -14.51 43.06
C SER A 113 6.94 -14.51 41.55
N TRP A 114 7.04 -13.30 40.99
CA TRP A 114 7.56 -13.09 39.65
C TRP A 114 9.05 -13.44 39.58
N VAL A 115 9.42 -14.18 38.55
CA VAL A 115 10.79 -14.39 38.12
C VAL A 115 11.04 -13.46 36.93
N GLU A 116 12.01 -12.56 37.05
CA GLU A 116 12.33 -11.56 36.03
C GLU A 116 13.64 -11.90 35.33
N PHE A 117 13.57 -12.20 34.04
CA PHE A 117 14.70 -12.45 33.16
C PHE A 117 15.08 -11.15 32.47
N ASN A 118 16.35 -10.77 32.59
CA ASN A 118 16.93 -9.52 32.09
C ASN A 118 18.37 -9.83 31.68
N ASP A 119 18.88 -9.12 30.67
CA ASP A 119 20.29 -9.24 30.28
C ASP A 119 21.21 -8.95 31.47
N ASN A 120 22.04 -9.91 31.84
CA ASN A 120 23.06 -9.77 32.85
C ASN A 120 24.34 -9.22 32.19
N PRO A 121 24.80 -8.00 32.53
CA PRO A 121 26.01 -7.44 31.93
C PRO A 121 27.29 -8.25 32.17
N ALA A 122 27.28 -9.20 33.12
CA ALA A 122 28.39 -10.12 33.37
C ALA A 122 28.37 -11.38 32.49
N GLU A 123 27.25 -11.69 31.84
CA GLU A 123 27.03 -12.88 31.01
C GLU A 123 26.68 -12.44 29.58
N PRO A 124 27.69 -12.31 28.70
CA PRO A 124 27.52 -11.67 27.39
C PRO A 124 26.73 -12.52 26.38
N ASP A 125 26.39 -13.75 26.74
CA ASP A 125 25.56 -14.69 25.99
C ASP A 125 24.05 -14.48 26.23
N GLU A 126 23.66 -13.62 27.17
CA GLU A 126 22.26 -13.19 27.34
C GLU A 126 21.96 -11.96 26.47
N ASN A 127 20.91 -12.02 25.65
CA ASN A 127 20.64 -10.98 24.65
C ASN A 127 19.14 -10.67 24.41
N LEU A 128 18.33 -10.76 25.46
CA LEU A 128 16.92 -10.42 25.44
C LEU A 128 16.68 -9.02 24.87
N LYS A 129 17.46 -8.00 25.26
CA LYS A 129 17.26 -6.64 24.76
C LYS A 129 17.46 -6.56 23.24
N SER A 130 18.55 -7.12 22.71
CA SER A 130 18.84 -7.05 21.28
C SER A 130 17.85 -7.88 20.46
N THR A 131 17.42 -9.04 20.98
CA THR A 131 16.36 -9.85 20.38
C THR A 131 15.04 -9.10 20.31
N VAL A 132 14.62 -8.47 21.41
CA VAL A 132 13.38 -7.68 21.45
C VAL A 132 13.51 -6.42 20.58
N SER A 133 14.71 -5.86 20.41
CA SER A 133 14.97 -4.77 19.46
C SER A 133 14.71 -5.24 18.02
N SER A 134 15.26 -6.38 17.61
CA SER A 134 15.02 -6.95 16.27
C SER A 134 13.54 -7.29 16.06
N PHE A 135 12.84 -7.69 17.11
CA PHE A 135 11.40 -7.93 17.07
C PHE A 135 10.58 -6.64 16.88
N ALA A 136 10.95 -5.56 17.58
CA ALA A 136 10.34 -4.23 17.44
C ALA A 136 10.59 -3.62 16.04
N ASP A 137 11.77 -3.87 15.46
CA ASP A 137 12.15 -3.44 14.10
C ASP A 137 11.46 -4.29 12.99
N GLY A 138 10.49 -5.14 13.33
CA GLY A 138 9.73 -5.95 12.36
C GLY A 138 10.54 -7.07 11.69
N LYS A 139 11.78 -7.29 12.12
CA LYS A 139 12.68 -8.28 11.51
C LYS A 139 12.34 -9.71 11.91
N ILE A 140 11.64 -9.88 13.02
CA ILE A 140 11.16 -11.17 13.53
C ILE A 140 9.63 -11.12 13.56
N LYS A 141 8.97 -12.06 12.87
CA LYS A 141 7.49 -12.09 12.77
C LYS A 141 6.79 -12.47 14.08
N ARG A 142 7.38 -13.41 14.82
CA ARG A 142 6.87 -13.95 16.08
C ARG A 142 8.06 -14.17 17.02
N LEU A 143 7.94 -13.73 18.26
CA LEU A 143 8.99 -13.93 19.25
C LEU A 143 8.58 -15.04 20.21
N THR A 144 9.22 -16.19 20.07
CA THR A 144 8.92 -17.38 20.87
C THR A 144 9.97 -17.63 21.93
N PHE A 145 9.52 -17.60 23.18
CA PHE A 145 10.31 -17.90 24.36
C PHE A 145 9.95 -19.29 24.91
N MET A 146 10.95 -19.99 25.44
CA MET A 146 10.79 -21.24 26.17
C MET A 146 11.39 -21.11 27.57
N LEU A 147 10.61 -21.48 28.58
CA LEU A 147 11.11 -21.78 29.91
C LEU A 147 11.48 -23.27 30.01
N LYS A 148 12.70 -23.54 30.45
CA LYS A 148 13.20 -24.88 30.77
C LYS A 148 14.02 -24.88 32.05
N ALA A 149 14.05 -26.01 32.76
CA ALA A 149 15.05 -26.20 33.80
C ALA A 149 16.44 -26.26 33.15
N LYS A 150 17.47 -25.71 33.80
CA LYS A 150 18.86 -25.82 33.29
C LYS A 150 19.32 -27.28 33.30
N ASP A 151 19.03 -27.99 34.39
CA ASP A 151 19.20 -29.44 34.53
C ASP A 151 17.83 -30.15 34.47
N GLU A 152 17.44 -30.61 33.28
CA GLU A 152 16.25 -31.45 33.06
C GLU A 152 16.48 -32.93 33.45
N GLY A 153 17.64 -33.27 34.03
CA GLY A 153 17.92 -34.58 34.62
C GLY A 153 17.57 -34.66 36.11
N ASP A 154 17.64 -33.54 36.82
CA ASP A 154 17.31 -33.42 38.24
C ASP A 154 15.82 -33.12 38.47
N THR A 155 15.19 -33.97 39.27
CA THR A 155 13.79 -33.81 39.68
C THR A 155 13.58 -32.58 40.57
N ARG A 156 14.60 -32.16 41.32
CA ARG A 156 14.49 -31.01 42.24
C ARG A 156 14.46 -29.67 41.51
N SER A 157 14.85 -29.65 40.24
CA SER A 157 14.73 -28.48 39.37
C SER A 157 13.28 -28.22 38.89
N TRP A 158 12.32 -29.11 39.17
CA TRP A 158 10.93 -28.95 38.75
C TRP A 158 10.26 -27.75 39.44
N LYS A 159 9.61 -26.92 38.62
CA LYS A 159 8.90 -25.71 39.05
C LYS A 159 7.55 -25.61 38.34
N ARG A 160 6.63 -24.81 38.86
CA ARG A 160 5.37 -24.48 38.18
C ARG A 160 5.27 -22.98 37.95
N PHE A 161 4.77 -22.63 36.76
CA PHE A 161 4.58 -21.26 36.33
C PHE A 161 3.13 -21.10 35.87
N ASP A 162 2.58 -19.90 36.10
CA ASP A 162 1.26 -19.52 35.61
C ASP A 162 1.28 -19.15 34.11
N ASP A 163 0.09 -19.01 33.50
CA ASP A 163 -0.07 -18.66 32.08
C ASP A 163 0.12 -17.15 31.77
N ASN A 164 0.36 -16.34 32.80
CA ASN A 164 0.33 -14.88 32.76
C ASN A 164 1.68 -14.20 32.48
N ALA A 165 2.61 -14.87 31.79
CA ALA A 165 3.91 -14.28 31.53
C ALA A 165 3.81 -13.00 30.69
N GLU A 166 4.71 -12.05 30.95
CA GLU A 166 4.71 -10.74 30.31
C GLU A 166 6.09 -10.36 29.80
N LEU A 167 6.14 -9.67 28.66
CA LEU A 167 7.32 -8.96 28.20
C LEU A 167 7.14 -7.46 28.49
N LYS A 168 7.90 -6.93 29.45
CA LYS A 168 7.98 -5.49 29.72
C LYS A 168 9.10 -4.88 28.89
N VAL A 169 8.79 -3.78 28.20
CA VAL A 169 9.74 -3.09 27.34
C VAL A 169 9.77 -1.62 27.71
N ASN A 170 10.94 -1.11 28.06
CA ASN A 170 11.18 0.32 28.13
C ASN A 170 11.65 0.79 26.76
N TYR A 171 11.02 1.83 26.22
CA TYR A 171 11.27 2.25 24.85
C TYR A 171 11.21 3.76 24.68
N VAL A 172 11.69 4.21 23.53
CA VAL A 172 11.41 5.53 22.96
C VAL A 172 10.85 5.37 21.56
N HIS A 173 9.96 6.25 21.12
CA HIS A 173 9.46 6.23 19.74
C HIS A 173 10.61 6.56 18.77
N MET A 174 10.79 5.73 17.75
CA MET A 174 11.72 6.03 16.67
C MET A 174 11.24 7.29 15.93
N PRO A 175 12.12 8.25 15.62
CA PRO A 175 11.75 9.43 14.85
C PRO A 175 11.52 9.07 13.36
N GLY A 176 10.39 9.50 12.82
CA GLY A 176 10.06 9.44 11.40
C GLY A 176 10.64 10.62 10.62
N VAL A 177 10.81 10.46 9.30
CA VAL A 177 11.23 11.57 8.43
C VAL A 177 10.18 12.68 8.51
N PRO A 178 10.57 13.94 8.79
CA PRO A 178 9.60 15.00 8.99
C PRO A 178 8.79 15.26 7.72
N THR A 179 7.51 15.57 7.90
CA THR A 179 6.61 15.99 6.83
C THR A 179 6.64 17.52 6.70
N ASN A 180 6.02 18.06 5.65
CA ASN A 180 5.87 19.50 5.41
C ASN A 180 7.19 20.31 5.45
N VAL A 181 8.32 19.68 5.11
CA VAL A 181 9.62 20.35 5.04
C VAL A 181 9.62 21.35 3.88
N GLY A 182 10.03 22.59 4.14
CA GLY A 182 10.07 23.59 3.07
C GLY A 182 10.55 24.97 3.49
N VAL A 183 10.65 25.85 2.50
CA VAL A 183 11.09 27.23 2.60
C VAL A 183 9.91 28.16 2.34
N ILE A 184 9.71 29.14 3.20
CA ILE A 184 8.73 30.22 3.07
C ILE A 184 9.45 31.43 2.46
N PRO A 185 9.22 31.70 1.15
CA PRO A 185 10.06 32.58 0.33
C PRO A 185 9.83 34.09 0.58
N GLY A 186 8.78 34.44 1.33
CA GLY A 186 8.35 35.81 1.58
C GLY A 186 7.86 36.01 3.01
N ASN A 187 6.87 36.89 3.19
CA ASN A 187 6.20 37.13 4.48
C ASN A 187 4.89 36.33 4.64
N GLY A 188 4.59 35.42 3.70
CA GLY A 188 3.44 34.51 3.82
C GLY A 188 3.69 33.40 4.83
N SER A 189 2.76 32.43 4.88
CA SER A 189 2.84 31.25 5.75
C SER A 189 3.11 29.95 4.99
N THR A 190 3.05 29.94 3.66
CA THR A 190 3.23 28.71 2.89
C THR A 190 4.69 28.41 2.60
N ALA A 191 5.08 27.17 2.89
CA ALA A 191 6.40 26.64 2.58
C ALA A 191 6.37 25.82 1.29
N TYR A 192 7.46 25.92 0.53
CA TYR A 192 7.65 25.19 -0.72
C TYR A 192 8.92 24.35 -0.65
N CYS A 193 8.91 23.23 -1.36
CA CYS A 193 10.07 22.37 -1.52
C CYS A 193 10.24 22.00 -3.00
N ASN A 194 11.07 22.77 -3.72
CA ASN A 194 11.42 22.42 -5.09
C ASN A 194 12.54 21.37 -5.08
N PRO A 195 12.41 20.22 -5.77
CA PRO A 195 13.33 19.10 -5.62
C PRO A 195 14.63 19.23 -6.43
N THR A 196 14.76 20.26 -7.27
CA THR A 196 15.89 20.40 -8.21
C THR A 196 16.56 21.77 -8.14
N SER A 197 17.88 21.77 -8.28
CA SER A 197 18.69 23.00 -8.42
C SER A 197 18.48 23.72 -9.76
N THR A 198 17.92 23.04 -10.77
CA THR A 198 17.64 23.62 -12.10
C THR A 198 16.31 24.38 -12.17
N ASP A 199 15.46 24.25 -11.16
CA ASP A 199 14.24 25.05 -10.96
C ASP A 199 14.03 25.35 -9.46
N PRO A 200 14.94 26.12 -8.84
CA PRO A 200 14.87 26.42 -7.41
C PRO A 200 13.72 27.39 -7.11
N LEU A 201 13.16 27.31 -5.91
CA LEU A 201 12.20 28.29 -5.41
C LEU A 201 12.84 29.69 -5.35
N MET A 202 12.20 30.69 -5.94
CA MET A 202 12.69 32.08 -5.89
C MET A 202 12.23 32.79 -4.61
N VAL A 203 13.21 33.22 -3.82
CA VAL A 203 13.04 33.84 -2.50
C VAL A 203 13.39 35.33 -2.59
N THR A 204 12.43 36.20 -2.31
CA THR A 204 12.58 37.67 -2.46
C THR A 204 13.11 38.37 -1.20
N ARG A 205 13.63 37.60 -0.23
CA ARG A 205 14.15 38.09 1.05
C ARG A 205 15.43 37.37 1.45
N ALA A 206 16.33 38.08 2.11
CA ALA A 206 17.64 37.54 2.46
C ALA A 206 17.61 36.51 3.61
N ASP A 207 16.52 36.43 4.38
CA ASP A 207 16.46 35.71 5.65
C ASP A 207 15.31 34.69 5.73
N PRO A 208 15.02 33.89 4.68
CA PRO A 208 13.79 33.12 4.57
C PRO A 208 13.44 32.29 5.82
N MET A 209 12.15 32.04 6.02
CA MET A 209 11.70 31.13 7.07
C MET A 209 11.72 29.70 6.52
N VAL A 210 12.13 28.75 7.34
CA VAL A 210 12.12 27.32 7.02
C VAL A 210 11.22 26.61 8.03
N GLN A 211 10.63 25.49 7.62
CA GLN A 211 9.76 24.70 8.48
C GLN A 211 9.91 23.19 8.23
N ALA A 212 9.47 22.42 9.21
CA ALA A 212 9.35 20.97 9.16
C ALA A 212 8.37 20.54 10.26
N ARG A 213 7.56 19.52 9.98
CA ARG A 213 6.69 18.89 10.96
C ARG A 213 7.35 17.62 11.44
N VAL A 214 7.63 17.53 12.74
CA VAL A 214 8.24 16.35 13.33
C VAL A 214 7.28 15.17 13.25
N GLN A 215 7.83 13.96 13.09
CA GLN A 215 7.06 12.72 12.94
C GLN A 215 7.69 11.61 13.82
N THR A 216 6.88 10.72 14.39
CA THR A 216 7.34 9.38 14.78
C THR A 216 7.37 8.44 13.56
N LYS A 217 8.05 7.29 13.68
CA LYS A 217 8.20 6.34 12.55
C LYS A 217 6.89 5.60 12.25
N VAL A 218 6.10 5.31 13.29
CA VAL A 218 4.80 4.65 13.20
C VAL A 218 3.85 5.42 14.09
N GLU A 219 2.74 5.90 13.53
CA GLU A 219 1.65 6.50 14.29
C GLU A 219 0.74 5.36 14.77
N ALA A 220 0.81 4.98 16.05
CA ALA A 220 0.07 3.82 16.56
C ALA A 220 -1.45 4.02 16.46
N HIS A 221 -1.92 5.26 16.68
CA HIS A 221 -3.30 5.69 16.48
C HIS A 221 -3.34 7.13 15.99
N GLN A 222 -4.22 7.42 15.01
CA GLN A 222 -4.34 8.74 14.42
C GLN A 222 -4.70 9.81 15.47
N GLY A 223 -3.79 10.77 15.67
CA GLY A 223 -3.99 11.89 16.59
C GLY A 223 -3.49 11.67 18.03
N ASP A 224 -2.78 10.58 18.31
CA ASP A 224 -2.10 10.39 19.58
C ASP A 224 -0.83 11.27 19.66
N GLU A 225 -0.67 12.02 20.74
CA GLU A 225 0.55 12.80 21.01
C GLU A 225 1.64 11.87 21.57
N GLU A 226 2.64 11.54 20.75
CA GLU A 226 3.73 10.63 21.12
C GLU A 226 5.14 11.25 21.03
N GLY A 227 6.09 10.75 21.82
CA GLY A 227 7.51 11.10 21.71
C GLY A 227 7.95 12.46 22.30
N SER A 228 9.26 12.67 22.33
CA SER A 228 9.91 13.92 22.75
C SER A 228 10.79 14.41 21.60
N LEU A 229 10.20 15.18 20.68
CA LEU A 229 10.77 15.43 19.36
C LEU A 229 11.29 16.85 19.16
N GLN A 230 12.21 17.01 18.20
CA GLN A 230 12.76 18.26 17.72
C GLN A 230 13.07 18.17 16.22
N ALA A 231 12.89 19.26 15.46
CA ALA A 231 13.29 19.35 14.06
C ALA A 231 14.69 19.94 13.94
N GLU A 232 15.60 19.26 13.24
CA GLU A 232 16.88 19.84 12.79
C GLU A 232 16.75 20.39 11.37
N TYR A 233 17.31 21.56 11.11
CA TYR A 233 17.37 22.16 9.78
C TYR A 233 18.82 22.34 9.34
N ILE A 234 19.12 21.99 8.08
CA ILE A 234 20.40 22.28 7.44
C ILE A 234 20.18 23.00 6.13
N VAL A 235 20.86 24.13 5.96
CA VAL A 235 20.91 24.89 4.69
C VAL A 235 22.34 24.90 4.17
N GLU A 236 22.49 24.53 2.90
CA GLU A 236 23.75 24.56 2.16
C GLU A 236 23.70 25.55 1.00
N ARG A 237 24.87 26.04 0.56
CA ARG A 237 25.05 26.90 -0.62
C ARG A 237 25.94 26.22 -1.65
N GLY A 238 25.64 26.39 -2.94
CA GLY A 238 26.32 25.67 -4.03
C GLY A 238 26.73 26.49 -5.25
N ASP A 239 26.47 27.80 -5.28
CA ASP A 239 26.84 28.67 -6.42
C ASP A 239 28.24 29.31 -6.31
N ASP A 240 28.83 29.34 -5.12
CA ASP A 240 30.15 29.93 -4.88
C ASP A 240 31.28 28.88 -4.76
N SER A 241 30.92 27.64 -4.46
CA SER A 241 31.81 26.51 -4.20
C SER A 241 31.00 25.20 -4.22
N PRO A 242 31.63 24.01 -4.18
CA PRO A 242 30.89 22.78 -3.94
C PRO A 242 29.99 22.92 -2.71
N TRP A 243 28.82 22.27 -2.75
CA TRP A 243 27.80 22.38 -1.72
C TRP A 243 28.38 22.28 -0.30
N HIS A 244 28.17 23.34 0.50
CA HIS A 244 28.67 23.42 1.88
C HIS A 244 27.62 24.04 2.81
N GLN A 245 27.59 23.59 4.05
CA GLN A 245 26.67 24.09 5.07
C GLN A 245 26.95 25.54 5.41
N VAL A 246 25.91 26.37 5.35
CA VAL A 246 25.98 27.80 5.67
C VAL A 246 25.11 28.17 6.87
N TRP A 247 24.12 27.34 7.20
CA TRP A 247 23.22 27.58 8.33
C TRP A 247 22.59 26.27 8.83
N SER A 248 22.33 26.20 10.14
CA SER A 248 21.58 25.12 10.77
C SER A 248 20.92 25.63 12.05
N ASP A 249 19.83 24.99 12.48
CA ASP A 249 19.15 25.28 13.74
C ASP A 249 18.28 24.08 14.17
N TYR A 250 17.84 24.09 15.42
CA TYR A 250 16.95 23.08 16.01
C TYR A 250 15.67 23.72 16.57
N ARG A 251 14.49 23.13 16.33
CA ARG A 251 13.22 23.63 16.90
C ARG A 251 12.37 22.55 17.56
N PRO A 252 11.79 22.81 18.75
CA PRO A 252 11.87 24.06 19.53
C PRO A 252 13.28 24.34 20.06
N ALA A 253 13.64 25.59 20.37
CA ALA A 253 14.99 25.95 20.82
C ALA A 253 15.33 25.40 22.23
N SER A 254 14.31 25.00 22.99
CA SER A 254 14.41 24.39 24.31
C SER A 254 13.19 23.50 24.55
N GLY A 255 13.37 22.41 25.28
CA GLY A 255 12.31 21.41 25.48
C GLY A 255 12.07 20.56 24.24
N TRP A 256 10.96 19.84 24.25
CA TRP A 256 10.57 18.88 23.22
C TRP A 256 9.11 19.07 22.87
N VAL A 257 8.72 18.69 21.67
CA VAL A 257 7.34 18.70 21.21
C VAL A 257 6.85 17.28 20.93
N PRO A 258 5.55 17.00 21.05
CA PRO A 258 5.00 15.71 20.66
C PRO A 258 5.02 15.56 19.14
N ASP A 259 4.62 14.38 18.69
CA ASP A 259 4.39 14.06 17.29
C ASP A 259 3.46 15.05 16.58
N ASP A 260 3.52 15.03 15.25
CA ASP A 260 2.76 15.88 14.32
C ASP A 260 2.89 17.39 14.56
N THR A 261 3.89 17.85 15.32
CA THR A 261 4.03 19.28 15.61
C THR A 261 4.81 20.03 14.52
N LEU A 262 4.19 21.03 13.88
CA LEU A 262 4.86 21.90 12.92
C LEU A 262 5.81 22.89 13.62
N GLN A 263 7.09 22.84 13.26
CA GLN A 263 8.12 23.76 13.73
C GLN A 263 8.56 24.70 12.59
N SER A 264 8.83 25.96 12.92
CA SER A 264 9.36 26.94 11.96
C SER A 264 10.38 27.87 12.58
N VAL A 265 11.31 28.35 11.74
CA VAL A 265 12.38 29.25 12.16
C VAL A 265 12.84 30.14 11.02
N ARG A 266 13.09 31.42 11.34
CA ARG A 266 13.67 32.38 10.41
C ARG A 266 15.19 32.20 10.37
N THR A 267 15.76 32.06 9.18
CA THR A 267 17.22 31.98 9.00
C THR A 267 17.87 33.33 9.27
N SER A 268 19.18 33.34 9.56
CA SER A 268 19.98 34.56 9.50
C SER A 268 20.20 34.99 8.04
N ASN A 269 20.34 36.30 7.77
CA ASN A 269 20.61 36.82 6.41
C ASN A 269 21.63 35.98 5.64
N ARG A 270 21.26 35.58 4.43
CA ARG A 270 22.06 34.86 3.44
C ARG A 270 22.40 35.80 2.26
N ALA A 271 23.37 35.41 1.46
CA ALA A 271 23.82 36.23 0.33
C ALA A 271 22.73 36.30 -0.75
N ASP A 272 22.50 37.50 -1.26
CA ASP A 272 21.62 37.68 -2.42
C ASP A 272 22.25 37.03 -3.66
N GLN A 273 21.41 36.65 -4.62
CA GLN A 273 21.75 35.85 -5.81
C GLN A 273 22.24 34.41 -5.52
N GLY A 274 22.36 34.02 -4.25
CA GLY A 274 22.85 32.70 -3.83
C GLY A 274 21.88 31.56 -4.15
N LEU A 275 22.43 30.41 -4.54
CA LEU A 275 21.69 29.15 -4.73
C LEU A 275 21.90 28.27 -3.51
N TYR A 276 20.79 27.88 -2.89
CA TYR A 276 20.74 27.17 -1.63
C TYR A 276 19.91 25.88 -1.72
N ARG A 277 20.10 25.01 -0.74
CA ARG A 277 19.25 23.84 -0.51
C ARG A 277 19.00 23.60 0.98
N LEU A 278 17.78 23.19 1.34
CA LEU A 278 17.34 22.88 2.70
C LEU A 278 17.02 21.39 2.82
N LYS A 279 17.41 20.76 3.93
CA LYS A 279 16.86 19.48 4.37
C LYS A 279 16.55 19.53 5.86
N SER A 280 15.68 18.65 6.33
CA SER A 280 15.36 18.52 7.75
C SER A 280 15.30 17.05 8.17
N ARG A 281 15.45 16.78 9.47
CA ARG A 281 15.21 15.47 10.07
C ARG A 281 14.59 15.64 11.45
N THR A 282 13.86 14.63 11.90
CA THR A 282 13.32 14.57 13.24
C THR A 282 14.36 13.96 14.16
N GLN A 283 14.54 14.57 15.33
CA GLN A 283 15.28 14.04 16.45
C GLN A 283 14.29 13.62 17.53
N SER A 284 14.49 12.44 18.11
CA SER A 284 13.74 11.93 19.28
C SER A 284 14.70 11.80 20.45
N HIS A 285 14.38 12.46 21.56
CA HIS A 285 15.17 12.45 22.77
C HIS A 285 14.65 11.41 23.77
N TRP A 286 15.55 10.72 24.46
CA TRP A 286 15.18 9.81 25.54
C TRP A 286 16.09 9.98 26.76
N SER A 287 15.54 9.67 27.92
CA SER A 287 16.30 9.47 29.15
C SER A 287 15.78 8.26 29.90
N TYR A 288 16.68 7.34 30.24
CA TYR A 288 16.39 6.10 30.95
C TYR A 288 17.62 5.69 31.77
N ASP A 289 17.39 5.26 33.01
CA ASP A 289 18.42 4.78 33.96
C ASP A 289 19.66 5.70 34.06
N GLY A 290 19.44 7.00 34.25
CA GLY A 290 20.50 8.00 34.36
C GLY A 290 21.31 8.26 33.08
N LYS A 291 20.94 7.63 31.96
CA LYS A 291 21.47 7.89 30.62
C LYS A 291 20.46 8.71 29.82
N SER A 292 20.98 9.41 28.82
CA SER A 292 20.17 10.09 27.82
C SER A 292 20.83 9.98 26.47
N GLY A 293 20.02 10.03 25.42
CA GLY A 293 20.51 9.98 24.05
C GLY A 293 19.49 10.53 23.07
N ASP A 294 19.91 10.58 21.83
CA ASP A 294 19.13 11.10 20.72
C ASP A 294 19.10 10.09 19.59
N LEU A 295 17.91 9.86 19.05
CA LEU A 295 17.70 9.13 17.82
C LEU A 295 17.39 10.12 16.72
N PHE A 296 17.76 9.80 15.49
CA PHE A 296 17.57 10.67 14.34
C PHE A 296 16.93 9.92 13.19
N SER A 297 15.91 10.52 12.58
CA SER A 297 15.39 10.03 11.31
C SER A 297 16.44 10.23 10.21
N PRO A 298 16.28 9.54 9.06
CA PRO A 298 16.90 10.01 7.82
C PRO A 298 16.51 11.47 7.54
N TYR A 299 17.33 12.14 6.73
CA TYR A 299 16.98 13.46 6.23
C TYR A 299 15.88 13.38 5.17
N SER A 300 15.03 14.39 5.14
CA SER A 300 14.16 14.69 4.01
C SER A 300 14.98 14.88 2.72
N SER A 301 14.30 14.74 1.59
CA SER A 301 14.83 15.23 0.31
C SER A 301 15.19 16.72 0.38
N TRP A 302 16.10 17.14 -0.49
CA TRP A 302 16.55 18.53 -0.56
C TRP A 302 15.48 19.44 -1.21
N CYS A 303 15.20 20.57 -0.57
CA CYS A 303 14.41 21.68 -1.10
C CYS A 303 15.34 22.79 -1.60
N TYR A 304 15.42 23.01 -2.90
CA TYR A 304 16.28 24.01 -3.52
C TYR A 304 15.61 25.36 -3.61
N PHE A 305 16.35 26.41 -3.29
CA PHE A 305 15.87 27.79 -3.35
C PHE A 305 16.99 28.76 -3.76
N LYS A 306 16.64 29.84 -4.45
CA LYS A 306 17.57 30.92 -4.82
C LYS A 306 17.07 32.21 -4.21
N ILE A 307 17.96 32.94 -3.55
CA ILE A 307 17.63 34.27 -3.05
C ILE A 307 17.86 35.27 -4.19
N ASP A 308 16.82 35.99 -4.57
CA ASP A 308 16.90 37.13 -5.50
C ASP A 308 15.95 38.22 -4.99
N SER A 309 16.52 39.15 -4.22
CA SER A 309 15.77 40.27 -3.62
C SER A 309 15.17 41.24 -4.66
N THR A 310 15.62 41.15 -5.92
CA THR A 310 15.16 41.99 -7.03
C THR A 310 14.15 41.30 -7.93
N ALA A 311 13.85 40.02 -7.69
CA ALA A 311 12.79 39.30 -8.38
C ALA A 311 11.41 39.90 -8.03
N PRO A 312 10.41 39.78 -8.92
CA PRO A 312 9.05 40.15 -8.58
C PRO A 312 8.57 39.47 -7.30
N LYS A 313 7.85 40.21 -6.47
CA LYS A 313 7.23 39.70 -5.25
C LYS A 313 5.95 38.95 -5.58
N ALA A 314 5.40 38.28 -4.57
CA ALA A 314 4.13 37.57 -4.67
C ALA A 314 3.04 38.49 -5.27
N PRO A 315 2.44 38.13 -6.42
CA PRO A 315 1.39 38.91 -7.05
C PRO A 315 0.09 38.86 -6.24
N THR A 316 -0.86 39.71 -6.59
CA THR A 316 -2.24 39.61 -6.06
C THR A 316 -3.07 38.73 -6.98
N ILE A 317 -3.82 37.80 -6.39
CA ILE A 317 -4.77 36.93 -7.09
C ILE A 317 -6.18 37.37 -6.71
N THR A 318 -7.07 37.52 -7.68
CA THR A 318 -8.49 37.79 -7.45
C THR A 318 -9.31 36.75 -8.20
N ALA A 319 -10.14 36.00 -7.48
CA ALA A 319 -11.04 35.04 -8.12
C ALA A 319 -12.24 35.74 -8.79
N GLY A 320 -12.62 35.22 -9.94
CA GLY A 320 -13.93 35.35 -10.55
C GLY A 320 -14.78 34.11 -10.29
N THR A 321 -15.86 33.93 -11.05
CA THR A 321 -16.77 32.79 -10.84
C THR A 321 -16.13 31.44 -11.25
N PRO A 322 -16.52 30.32 -10.61
CA PRO A 322 -17.42 30.21 -9.46
C PRO A 322 -16.70 30.27 -8.09
N TYR A 323 -15.37 30.19 -8.07
CA TYR A 323 -14.61 29.97 -6.85
C TYR A 323 -14.41 31.23 -6.01
N THR A 324 -14.29 31.04 -4.71
CA THR A 324 -14.03 32.11 -3.73
C THR A 324 -12.86 31.73 -2.84
N GLU A 325 -12.16 32.73 -2.31
CA GLU A 325 -11.00 32.52 -1.45
C GLU A 325 -11.42 31.90 -0.11
N CYS A 326 -10.67 30.90 0.34
CA CYS A 326 -10.78 30.40 1.70
C CYS A 326 -10.07 31.34 2.66
N THR A 327 -10.77 31.73 3.72
CA THR A 327 -10.23 32.50 4.84
C THR A 327 -10.08 31.60 6.06
N ALA A 328 -9.48 32.12 7.13
CA ALA A 328 -9.36 31.37 8.39
C ALA A 328 -10.71 31.03 9.04
N GLN A 329 -11.79 31.71 8.67
CA GLN A 329 -13.12 31.54 9.26
C GLN A 329 -14.13 30.86 8.32
N THR A 330 -13.93 30.99 7.01
CA THR A 330 -14.88 30.51 5.99
C THR A 330 -14.14 29.96 4.78
N CYS A 331 -14.53 28.74 4.39
CA CYS A 331 -13.99 28.06 3.22
C CYS A 331 -15.15 27.24 2.61
N GLU A 332 -16.08 27.94 1.97
CA GLU A 332 -17.26 27.34 1.34
C GLU A 332 -16.89 26.71 0.00
N GLY A 333 -17.42 25.51 -0.25
CA GLY A 333 -17.27 24.84 -1.54
C GLY A 333 -18.05 25.57 -2.62
N GLN A 334 -17.44 25.79 -3.78
CA GLN A 334 -18.10 26.29 -4.99
C GLN A 334 -17.74 25.42 -6.19
N GLY A 335 -18.49 25.55 -7.29
CA GLY A 335 -18.24 24.81 -8.53
C GLY A 335 -18.31 23.29 -8.33
N GLY A 336 -17.32 22.58 -8.86
CA GLY A 336 -17.16 21.13 -8.73
C GLY A 336 -15.92 20.66 -9.50
N PRO A 337 -15.48 19.40 -9.32
CA PRO A 337 -14.51 18.75 -10.18
C PRO A 337 -14.84 18.97 -11.66
N GLY A 338 -13.85 19.34 -12.47
CA GLY A 338 -14.00 19.62 -13.90
C GLY A 338 -14.61 21.00 -14.23
N VAL A 339 -15.07 21.78 -13.26
CA VAL A 339 -15.68 23.10 -13.52
C VAL A 339 -14.58 24.19 -13.62
N PRO A 340 -14.46 24.90 -14.76
CA PRO A 340 -13.44 25.94 -14.93
C PRO A 340 -13.76 27.19 -14.11
N GLY A 341 -12.73 27.75 -13.48
CA GLY A 341 -12.76 29.02 -12.75
C GLY A 341 -11.98 30.13 -13.44
N SER A 342 -12.42 31.37 -13.23
CA SER A 342 -11.71 32.56 -13.70
C SER A 342 -10.90 33.22 -12.58
N PHE A 343 -9.68 33.68 -12.89
CA PHE A 343 -8.79 34.35 -11.96
C PHE A 343 -8.06 35.50 -12.63
N THR A 344 -7.93 36.63 -11.93
CA THR A 344 -7.16 37.80 -12.37
C THR A 344 -5.90 37.95 -11.54
N PHE A 345 -4.76 38.10 -12.21
CA PHE A 345 -3.44 38.31 -11.61
C PHE A 345 -3.01 39.77 -11.77
N LYS A 346 -2.53 40.37 -10.68
CA LYS A 346 -2.00 41.74 -10.64
C LYS A 346 -0.62 41.78 -9.97
N PRO A 347 0.24 42.74 -10.33
CA PRO A 347 1.57 42.84 -9.74
C PRO A 347 1.44 43.16 -8.25
N ASN A 348 2.46 42.79 -7.47
CA ASN A 348 2.61 43.36 -6.15
C ASN A 348 2.71 44.89 -6.26
N ALA A 349 2.16 45.64 -5.31
CA ALA A 349 2.22 47.11 -5.35
C ALA A 349 3.65 47.68 -5.38
N ALA A 350 4.64 46.92 -4.90
CA ALA A 350 6.05 47.30 -4.95
C ALA A 350 6.74 47.04 -6.31
N ASP A 351 6.11 46.26 -7.20
CA ASP A 351 6.68 45.88 -8.49
C ASP A 351 6.03 46.69 -9.63
N ILE A 352 6.84 47.42 -10.39
CA ILE A 352 6.36 48.35 -11.43
C ILE A 352 6.58 47.84 -12.86
N ASP A 353 7.31 46.73 -13.03
CA ASP A 353 7.79 46.25 -14.33
C ASP A 353 7.38 44.82 -14.70
N VAL A 354 6.42 44.21 -13.98
CA VAL A 354 5.84 42.89 -14.30
C VAL A 354 5.25 42.84 -15.71
N LYS A 355 5.57 41.78 -16.45
CA LYS A 355 5.17 41.54 -17.86
C LYS A 355 4.45 40.22 -18.11
N ALA A 356 4.58 39.24 -17.22
CA ALA A 356 3.96 37.93 -17.40
C ALA A 356 3.67 37.26 -16.05
N TYR A 357 2.83 36.24 -16.09
CA TYR A 357 2.53 35.34 -14.98
C TYR A 357 2.65 33.89 -15.44
N ARG A 358 3.11 33.02 -14.55
CA ARG A 358 2.93 31.57 -14.68
C ARG A 358 2.07 31.06 -13.52
N TRP A 359 1.28 30.03 -13.78
CA TRP A 359 0.33 29.53 -12.79
C TRP A 359 0.06 28.03 -12.96
N ARG A 360 -0.34 27.39 -11.85
CA ARG A 360 -0.82 26.00 -11.79
C ARG A 360 -1.64 25.75 -10.53
N LEU A 361 -2.48 24.72 -10.56
CA LEU A 361 -3.03 24.14 -9.33
C LEU A 361 -1.96 23.26 -8.69
N LEU A 362 -1.76 23.36 -7.37
CA LEU A 362 -0.72 22.58 -6.69
C LEU A 362 -1.01 21.07 -6.68
N THR A 363 -2.27 20.69 -6.85
CA THR A 363 -2.73 19.31 -7.10
C THR A 363 -2.34 18.77 -8.48
N THR A 364 -1.82 19.62 -9.37
CA THR A 364 -1.38 19.23 -10.72
C THR A 364 0.15 19.25 -10.84
N SER A 365 0.66 18.39 -11.72
CA SER A 365 2.10 18.31 -12.08
C SER A 365 2.68 19.68 -12.48
N SER A 366 3.95 19.92 -12.13
CA SER A 366 4.68 21.16 -12.51
C SER A 366 4.76 21.36 -14.03
N GLN A 367 4.67 20.27 -14.81
CA GLN A 367 4.63 20.35 -16.27
C GLN A 367 3.33 21.00 -16.81
N ASN A 368 2.26 21.04 -16.00
CA ASN A 368 1.00 21.71 -16.36
C ASN A 368 1.03 23.23 -16.08
N THR A 369 2.20 23.78 -15.78
CA THR A 369 2.36 25.23 -15.58
C THR A 369 2.05 25.99 -16.85
N LYS A 370 1.01 26.81 -16.80
CA LYS A 370 0.59 27.68 -17.90
C LYS A 370 1.17 29.07 -17.73
N GLN A 371 1.33 29.80 -18.83
CA GLN A 371 1.80 31.18 -18.82
C GLN A 371 0.79 32.10 -19.48
N VAL A 372 0.74 33.34 -18.99
CA VAL A 372 -0.06 34.42 -19.58
C VAL A 372 0.73 35.72 -19.55
N SER A 373 0.70 36.47 -20.66
CA SER A 373 1.39 37.76 -20.79
C SER A 373 0.49 38.93 -20.38
N GLY A 374 1.10 39.98 -19.85
CA GLY A 374 0.43 41.22 -19.43
C GLY A 374 0.86 41.67 -18.03
N SER A 375 0.78 42.97 -17.75
CA SER A 375 0.94 43.49 -16.38
C SER A 375 -0.25 43.13 -15.51
N THR A 376 -1.45 43.02 -16.08
CA THR A 376 -2.63 42.40 -15.46
C THR A 376 -3.16 41.37 -16.44
N ALA A 377 -3.45 40.16 -15.97
CA ALA A 377 -3.92 39.06 -16.81
C ALA A 377 -5.14 38.39 -16.18
N THR A 378 -6.09 37.96 -17.01
CA THR A 378 -7.24 37.15 -16.56
C THR A 378 -7.25 35.83 -17.30
N VAL A 379 -7.26 34.74 -16.55
CA VAL A 379 -7.40 33.36 -17.03
C VAL A 379 -8.80 32.85 -16.71
N LYS A 380 -9.33 31.94 -17.52
CA LYS A 380 -10.72 31.44 -17.43
C LYS A 380 -10.82 29.93 -17.36
N ASP A 381 -9.70 29.25 -17.31
CA ASP A 381 -9.52 27.81 -17.53
C ASP A 381 -8.74 27.15 -16.38
N VAL A 382 -8.89 27.67 -15.16
CA VAL A 382 -8.37 27.02 -13.95
C VAL A 382 -9.39 25.95 -13.54
N THR A 383 -9.12 24.70 -13.90
CA THR A 383 -10.06 23.58 -13.74
C THR A 383 -9.53 22.56 -12.74
N PRO A 384 -10.04 22.52 -11.50
CA PRO A 384 -9.72 21.49 -10.53
C PRO A 384 -10.23 20.12 -10.95
N SER A 385 -9.45 19.06 -10.73
CA SER A 385 -9.85 17.68 -11.04
C SER A 385 -10.54 16.97 -9.88
N LEU A 386 -10.36 17.46 -8.65
CA LEU A 386 -10.82 16.84 -7.41
C LEU A 386 -11.61 17.83 -6.54
N THR A 387 -12.47 17.29 -5.69
CA THR A 387 -13.20 18.04 -4.66
C THR A 387 -12.28 18.46 -3.52
N GLY A 388 -12.79 19.32 -2.63
CA GLY A 388 -12.09 19.72 -1.42
C GLY A 388 -11.17 20.93 -1.64
N THR A 389 -10.20 21.09 -0.76
CA THR A 389 -9.33 22.27 -0.75
C THR A 389 -8.33 22.21 -1.90
N GLN A 390 -8.30 23.24 -2.73
CA GLN A 390 -7.40 23.42 -3.86
C GLN A 390 -6.56 24.67 -3.64
N VAL A 391 -5.34 24.67 -4.17
CA VAL A 391 -4.43 25.81 -4.09
C VAL A 391 -3.95 26.18 -5.48
N LEU A 392 -4.29 27.38 -5.94
CA LEU A 392 -3.75 27.97 -7.17
C LEU A 392 -2.47 28.74 -6.82
N SER A 393 -1.34 28.31 -7.39
CA SER A 393 -0.04 29.00 -7.26
C SER A 393 0.21 29.86 -8.48
N VAL A 394 0.60 31.13 -8.28
CA VAL A 394 0.86 32.12 -9.33
C VAL A 394 2.17 32.85 -9.04
N GLU A 395 3.05 32.92 -10.04
CA GLU A 395 4.32 33.66 -9.96
C GLU A 395 4.35 34.74 -11.04
N ALA A 396 4.80 35.94 -10.67
CA ALA A 396 4.99 37.05 -11.60
C ALA A 396 6.39 37.04 -12.21
N SER A 397 6.55 37.58 -13.41
CA SER A 397 7.86 37.80 -14.05
C SER A 397 7.93 39.18 -14.69
N ASP A 398 9.07 39.82 -14.56
CA ASP A 398 9.49 41.00 -15.33
C ASP A 398 10.16 40.62 -16.67
N LEU A 399 10.20 39.32 -16.99
CA LEU A 399 10.88 38.69 -18.12
C LEU A 399 12.40 38.92 -18.16
N LYS A 400 13.00 39.41 -17.08
CA LYS A 400 14.46 39.45 -16.96
C LYS A 400 15.00 38.04 -16.77
N LEU A 401 16.26 37.86 -17.15
CA LEU A 401 16.96 36.60 -16.95
C LEU A 401 17.67 36.61 -15.60
N ASP A 402 17.67 35.46 -14.92
CA ASP A 402 18.50 35.24 -13.74
C ASP A 402 19.98 35.08 -14.12
N SER A 403 20.85 34.90 -13.11
CA SER A 403 22.29 34.72 -13.30
C SER A 403 22.67 33.49 -14.15
N THR A 404 21.72 32.60 -14.46
CA THR A 404 21.91 31.40 -15.28
C THR A 404 21.30 31.53 -16.68
N GLY A 405 20.73 32.70 -17.01
CA GLY A 405 20.11 32.95 -18.31
C GLY A 405 18.67 32.45 -18.44
N ARG A 406 18.01 32.08 -17.33
CA ARG A 406 16.61 31.61 -17.32
C ARG A 406 15.67 32.76 -17.01
N THR A 407 14.46 32.75 -17.58
CA THR A 407 13.41 33.72 -17.20
C THR A 407 13.18 33.66 -15.70
N ARG A 408 13.32 34.80 -15.05
CA ARG A 408 13.17 34.93 -13.62
C ARG A 408 11.69 35.03 -13.25
N TRP A 409 11.21 34.03 -12.54
CA TRP A 409 9.90 34.04 -11.90
C TRP A 409 10.06 34.44 -10.44
N GLY A 410 9.15 35.26 -9.95
CA GLY A 410 9.15 35.78 -8.59
C GLY A 410 8.77 34.75 -7.54
N THR A 411 8.62 35.22 -6.30
CA THR A 411 8.03 34.41 -5.23
C THR A 411 6.57 34.08 -5.55
N PRO A 412 6.10 32.83 -5.36
CA PRO A 412 4.70 32.47 -5.58
C PRO A 412 3.73 33.18 -4.63
N ALA A 413 2.55 33.52 -5.17
CA ALA A 413 1.35 33.80 -4.42
C ALA A 413 0.42 32.59 -4.52
N GLU A 414 -0.29 32.29 -3.44
CA GLU A 414 -1.28 31.23 -3.40
C GLU A 414 -2.68 31.79 -3.23
N PHE A 415 -3.62 31.10 -3.83
CA PHE A 415 -5.03 31.30 -3.64
C PHE A 415 -5.66 29.96 -3.29
N THR A 416 -6.00 29.80 -2.01
CA THR A 416 -6.68 28.60 -1.51
C THR A 416 -8.18 28.77 -1.70
N PHE A 417 -8.84 27.77 -2.26
CA PHE A 417 -10.29 27.75 -2.44
C PHE A 417 -10.82 26.33 -2.24
N LYS A 418 -12.11 26.20 -1.93
CA LYS A 418 -12.74 24.88 -1.78
C LYS A 418 -13.62 24.59 -2.97
N VAL A 419 -13.42 23.41 -3.55
CA VAL A 419 -14.26 22.84 -4.58
C VAL A 419 -15.36 22.05 -3.89
N SER A 420 -16.62 22.30 -4.26
CA SER A 420 -17.74 21.51 -3.75
C SER A 420 -17.61 20.04 -4.16
N PRO A 421 -18.08 19.09 -3.33
CA PRO A 421 -18.32 17.73 -3.78
C PRO A 421 -19.13 17.77 -5.07
N ALA A 422 -18.67 17.01 -6.07
CA ALA A 422 -19.50 16.79 -7.23
C ALA A 422 -20.79 16.07 -6.82
N ALA A 423 -21.79 16.11 -7.70
CA ALA A 423 -22.90 15.17 -7.57
C ALA A 423 -22.34 13.73 -7.50
N GLY A 424 -22.74 13.00 -6.46
CA GLY A 424 -22.42 11.59 -6.28
C GLY A 424 -23.02 10.72 -7.38
N PRO A 425 -22.86 9.40 -7.29
CA PRO A 425 -23.50 8.51 -8.25
C PRO A 425 -25.03 8.71 -8.24
N VAL A 426 -25.64 8.58 -9.42
CA VAL A 426 -27.10 8.52 -9.58
C VAL A 426 -27.63 7.08 -9.51
N GLY A 427 -26.73 6.09 -9.50
CA GLY A 427 -27.00 4.70 -9.16
C GLY A 427 -25.74 4.03 -8.62
N ARG A 428 -25.86 3.27 -7.52
CA ARG A 428 -24.77 2.50 -6.90
C ARG A 428 -25.31 1.15 -6.47
N TRP A 429 -24.74 0.08 -7.00
CA TRP A 429 -25.06 -1.29 -6.59
C TRP A 429 -23.78 -1.95 -6.10
N HIS A 430 -23.70 -2.17 -4.79
CA HIS A 430 -22.60 -2.92 -4.17
C HIS A 430 -22.68 -4.41 -4.51
N LEU A 431 -23.84 -4.91 -4.95
CA LEU A 431 -24.02 -6.32 -5.33
C LEU A 431 -23.72 -7.29 -4.17
N ASP A 432 -23.98 -6.83 -2.95
CA ASP A 432 -23.77 -7.51 -1.67
C ASP A 432 -25.09 -7.91 -0.98
N ASP A 433 -26.23 -7.77 -1.67
CA ASP A 433 -27.58 -7.90 -1.12
C ASP A 433 -27.97 -9.33 -0.68
N GLY A 434 -27.18 -10.35 -1.01
CA GLY A 434 -27.49 -11.73 -0.64
C GLY A 434 -26.28 -12.65 -0.59
N ALA A 435 -26.29 -13.58 0.36
CA ALA A 435 -25.36 -14.70 0.37
C ALA A 435 -25.71 -15.71 -0.74
N PRO A 436 -24.73 -16.52 -1.21
CA PRO A 436 -25.00 -17.61 -2.16
C PRO A 436 -26.12 -18.54 -1.68
N GLY A 437 -27.10 -18.82 -2.54
CA GLY A 437 -28.24 -19.69 -2.22
C GLY A 437 -29.32 -19.06 -1.35
N SER A 438 -29.23 -17.78 -0.99
CA SER A 438 -30.24 -17.07 -0.19
C SER A 438 -31.62 -16.95 -0.85
N GLY A 439 -31.70 -17.10 -2.17
CA GLY A 439 -32.92 -16.88 -2.96
C GLY A 439 -33.27 -15.39 -3.17
N ILE A 440 -32.42 -14.47 -2.73
CA ILE A 440 -32.57 -13.04 -2.99
C ILE A 440 -32.26 -12.78 -4.48
N MET A 441 -33.22 -12.17 -5.18
CA MET A 441 -33.15 -11.92 -6.63
C MET A 441 -33.26 -10.43 -6.96
N SER A 442 -32.80 -9.57 -6.05
CA SER A 442 -32.77 -8.12 -6.22
C SER A 442 -31.44 -7.57 -5.74
N ALA A 443 -30.89 -6.60 -6.47
CA ALA A 443 -29.75 -5.80 -6.05
C ALA A 443 -30.21 -4.35 -5.79
N LYS A 444 -29.83 -3.76 -4.66
CA LYS A 444 -30.30 -2.44 -4.23
C LYS A 444 -29.45 -1.31 -4.79
N ASP A 445 -30.11 -0.23 -5.17
CA ASP A 445 -29.46 1.04 -5.46
C ASP A 445 -29.27 1.83 -4.16
N THR A 446 -28.02 1.94 -3.69
CA THR A 446 -27.61 2.61 -2.46
C THR A 446 -27.08 4.04 -2.68
N SER A 447 -27.21 4.59 -3.89
CA SER A 447 -26.66 5.91 -4.25
C SER A 447 -27.18 7.08 -3.41
N GLY A 448 -28.34 6.92 -2.76
CA GLY A 448 -29.05 8.02 -2.09
C GLY A 448 -29.67 9.03 -3.06
N ALA A 449 -29.72 8.70 -4.36
CA ALA A 449 -30.39 9.53 -5.37
C ALA A 449 -31.90 9.62 -5.09
N LYS A 450 -32.53 10.70 -5.59
CA LYS A 450 -33.97 10.93 -5.41
C LYS A 450 -34.83 9.82 -6.03
N ILE A 451 -34.34 9.20 -7.11
CA ILE A 451 -34.94 8.05 -7.77
C ILE A 451 -33.95 6.91 -7.58
N THR A 452 -34.43 5.80 -7.01
CA THR A 452 -33.65 4.57 -6.81
C THR A 452 -33.93 3.60 -7.95
N HIS A 453 -32.88 3.01 -8.51
CA HIS A 453 -32.96 2.09 -9.64
C HIS A 453 -32.62 0.65 -9.21
N ASP A 454 -33.38 0.05 -8.29
CA ASP A 454 -33.16 -1.35 -7.90
C ASP A 454 -33.13 -2.29 -9.13
N ALA A 455 -32.16 -3.21 -9.16
CA ALA A 455 -32.02 -4.20 -10.21
C ALA A 455 -32.66 -5.52 -9.79
N THR A 456 -33.35 -6.18 -10.73
CA THR A 456 -33.89 -7.53 -10.57
C THR A 456 -32.98 -8.53 -11.29
N LEU A 457 -32.65 -9.63 -10.62
CA LEU A 457 -31.87 -10.73 -11.19
C LEU A 457 -32.81 -11.65 -12.00
N HIS A 458 -32.36 -12.08 -13.17
CA HIS A 458 -33.11 -12.90 -14.11
C HIS A 458 -32.28 -14.09 -14.58
N GLY A 459 -32.97 -15.16 -15.00
CA GLY A 459 -32.32 -16.40 -15.44
C GLY A 459 -31.69 -17.15 -14.27
N ALA A 460 -32.50 -17.58 -13.31
CA ALA A 460 -32.09 -18.16 -12.01
C ALA A 460 -31.04 -19.29 -12.11
N ASP A 461 -31.02 -20.03 -13.22
CA ASP A 461 -30.03 -21.09 -13.46
C ASP A 461 -28.61 -20.57 -13.74
N GLY A 462 -28.46 -19.30 -14.10
CA GLY A 462 -27.18 -18.67 -14.45
C GLY A 462 -26.92 -17.35 -13.72
N THR A 463 -27.70 -17.03 -12.68
CA THR A 463 -27.49 -15.82 -11.85
C THR A 463 -27.55 -16.17 -10.37
N GLY A 464 -26.93 -15.34 -9.53
CA GLY A 464 -26.95 -15.50 -8.08
C GLY A 464 -25.85 -14.68 -7.43
N TRP A 465 -25.44 -15.10 -6.23
CA TRP A 465 -24.42 -14.41 -5.44
C TRP A 465 -23.17 -15.26 -5.28
N SER A 466 -22.01 -14.62 -5.10
CA SER A 466 -20.73 -15.26 -4.80
C SER A 466 -20.11 -14.67 -3.53
N THR A 467 -19.39 -15.50 -2.76
CA THR A 467 -18.51 -15.04 -1.67
C THR A 467 -17.21 -14.41 -2.16
N ARG A 468 -16.91 -14.50 -3.46
CA ARG A 468 -15.76 -13.81 -4.07
C ARG A 468 -16.20 -12.40 -4.39
N ALA A 469 -15.74 -11.42 -3.63
CA ALA A 469 -16.14 -10.02 -3.76
C ALA A 469 -14.93 -9.11 -3.73
N ARG A 470 -15.05 -7.89 -4.25
CA ARG A 470 -13.92 -6.98 -4.40
C ARG A 470 -13.50 -6.37 -3.06
N ARG A 471 -14.39 -6.19 -2.08
CA ARG A 471 -14.06 -5.48 -0.82
C ARG A 471 -13.68 -6.38 0.37
N GLY A 472 -13.65 -7.71 0.21
CA GLY A 472 -13.18 -8.62 1.27
C GLY A 472 -14.17 -9.70 1.70
N ASP A 473 -13.78 -10.52 2.68
CA ASP A 473 -14.50 -11.69 3.21
C ASP A 473 -15.94 -11.45 3.73
N THR A 474 -16.32 -10.19 3.98
CA THR A 474 -17.67 -9.82 4.46
C THR A 474 -18.60 -9.31 3.37
N ASP A 475 -18.09 -9.25 2.14
CA ASP A 475 -18.77 -8.73 0.96
C ASP A 475 -19.28 -9.86 0.06
N TYR A 476 -20.20 -9.56 -0.85
CA TYR A 476 -20.65 -10.50 -1.89
C TYR A 476 -20.61 -9.83 -3.25
N SER A 477 -20.67 -10.64 -4.31
CA SER A 477 -20.75 -10.14 -5.69
C SER A 477 -21.85 -10.82 -6.48
N LEU A 478 -22.26 -10.19 -7.58
CA LEU A 478 -23.19 -10.76 -8.54
C LEU A 478 -22.48 -11.82 -9.39
N ARG A 479 -22.97 -13.06 -9.32
CA ARG A 479 -22.51 -14.17 -10.14
C ARG A 479 -23.32 -14.26 -11.43
N LEU A 480 -22.64 -14.35 -12.57
CA LEU A 480 -23.26 -14.49 -13.89
C LEU A 480 -22.63 -15.64 -14.68
N ASN A 481 -23.40 -16.72 -14.84
CA ASN A 481 -23.22 -17.81 -15.79
C ASN A 481 -21.96 -18.69 -15.61
N ASP A 482 -21.07 -18.39 -14.66
CA ASP A 482 -19.77 -19.06 -14.49
C ASP A 482 -19.82 -20.40 -13.73
N ASP A 483 -20.97 -20.74 -13.13
CA ASP A 483 -21.18 -21.98 -12.38
C ASP A 483 -21.82 -23.11 -13.21
N THR A 484 -22.13 -22.84 -14.49
CA THR A 484 -22.75 -23.82 -15.39
C THR A 484 -22.00 -23.98 -16.70
N THR A 485 -21.76 -25.23 -17.08
CA THR A 485 -21.16 -25.59 -18.38
C THR A 485 -22.21 -25.80 -19.48
N ASP A 486 -23.51 -25.83 -19.13
CA ASP A 486 -24.61 -25.97 -20.08
C ASP A 486 -24.94 -24.61 -20.72
N PRO A 487 -24.68 -24.40 -22.03
CA PRO A 487 -24.96 -23.13 -22.70
C PRO A 487 -26.43 -22.70 -22.62
N ALA A 488 -27.38 -23.63 -22.49
CA ALA A 488 -28.80 -23.30 -22.37
C ALA A 488 -29.14 -22.61 -21.04
N LYS A 489 -28.29 -22.76 -20.02
CA LYS A 489 -28.44 -22.15 -18.70
C LYS A 489 -27.64 -20.85 -18.53
N GLN A 490 -26.79 -20.50 -19.51
CA GLN A 490 -25.98 -19.28 -19.52
C GLN A 490 -26.81 -18.05 -19.94
N ILE A 491 -27.93 -17.83 -19.25
CA ILE A 491 -28.94 -16.81 -19.55
C ILE A 491 -29.12 -15.79 -18.41
N GLY A 492 -28.25 -15.83 -17.40
CA GLY A 492 -28.28 -14.96 -16.24
C GLY A 492 -27.88 -13.52 -16.56
N TYR A 493 -28.59 -12.57 -15.95
CA TYR A 493 -28.33 -11.13 -15.96
C TYR A 493 -29.07 -10.45 -14.81
N ALA A 494 -28.77 -9.18 -14.54
CA ALA A 494 -29.60 -8.31 -13.71
C ALA A 494 -30.03 -7.06 -14.51
N ALA A 495 -31.20 -6.51 -14.21
CA ALA A 495 -31.75 -5.37 -14.94
C ALA A 495 -32.54 -4.44 -14.03
N THR A 496 -32.38 -3.14 -14.23
CA THR A 496 -33.25 -2.13 -13.62
C THR A 496 -34.55 -1.98 -14.42
N ALA A 497 -35.58 -1.40 -13.81
CA ALA A 497 -36.88 -1.22 -14.47
C ALA A 497 -36.89 -0.10 -15.52
N SER A 498 -35.97 0.87 -15.41
CA SER A 498 -35.88 2.04 -16.28
C SER A 498 -34.44 2.49 -16.41
N ALA A 499 -34.15 3.25 -17.46
CA ALA A 499 -32.88 3.94 -17.66
C ALA A 499 -32.40 4.61 -16.36
N ALA A 500 -31.12 4.45 -16.05
CA ALA A 500 -30.48 4.98 -14.83
C ALA A 500 -29.75 6.29 -15.12
N VAL A 501 -29.43 6.57 -16.39
CA VAL A 501 -28.86 7.84 -16.85
C VAL A 501 -29.52 8.31 -18.14
N ASN A 502 -29.57 9.62 -18.36
CA ASN A 502 -29.80 10.16 -19.68
C ASN A 502 -28.53 10.00 -20.53
N THR A 503 -28.54 9.01 -21.41
CA THR A 503 -27.41 8.70 -22.29
C THR A 503 -27.22 9.69 -23.44
N ALA A 504 -28.07 10.72 -23.58
CA ALA A 504 -27.83 11.82 -24.51
C ALA A 504 -26.89 12.89 -23.93
N ASP A 505 -26.81 12.99 -22.60
CA ASP A 505 -25.94 13.94 -21.89
C ASP A 505 -24.68 13.22 -21.38
N SER A 506 -23.71 13.99 -20.83
CA SER A 506 -22.50 13.39 -20.25
C SER A 506 -22.83 12.43 -19.10
N PHE A 507 -22.15 11.29 -19.06
CA PHE A 507 -22.28 10.30 -18.00
C PHE A 507 -20.98 9.49 -17.84
N THR A 508 -20.87 8.82 -16.70
CA THR A 508 -19.82 7.82 -16.43
C THR A 508 -20.46 6.55 -15.92
N ALA A 509 -19.95 5.40 -16.37
CA ALA A 509 -20.32 4.08 -15.88
C ALA A 509 -19.10 3.29 -15.45
N SER A 510 -19.13 2.69 -14.25
CA SER A 510 -18.08 1.82 -13.75
C SER A 510 -18.61 0.50 -13.22
N ALA A 511 -17.75 -0.51 -13.23
CA ALA A 511 -17.94 -1.79 -12.54
C ALA A 511 -16.58 -2.42 -12.25
N TRP A 512 -16.51 -3.17 -11.15
CA TRP A 512 -15.51 -4.22 -11.00
C TRP A 512 -16.02 -5.49 -11.67
N VAL A 513 -15.16 -6.14 -12.44
CA VAL A 513 -15.50 -7.36 -13.17
C VAL A 513 -14.44 -8.43 -12.97
N GLN A 514 -14.87 -9.69 -12.91
CA GLN A 514 -14.01 -10.86 -12.97
C GLN A 514 -14.42 -11.69 -14.20
N LEU A 515 -13.62 -11.67 -15.26
CA LEU A 515 -13.93 -12.39 -16.50
C LEU A 515 -13.45 -13.84 -16.44
N SER A 516 -14.35 -14.81 -16.55
CA SER A 516 -13.99 -16.24 -16.45
C SER A 516 -13.89 -16.96 -17.79
N ASN A 517 -14.51 -16.43 -18.86
CA ASN A 517 -14.48 -17.07 -20.18
C ASN A 517 -14.41 -16.06 -21.34
N PRO A 518 -13.29 -15.99 -22.07
CA PRO A 518 -13.07 -15.05 -23.17
C PRO A 518 -13.47 -15.57 -24.56
N ALA A 519 -14.21 -16.69 -24.66
CA ALA A 519 -14.49 -17.33 -25.95
C ALA A 519 -15.51 -16.56 -26.83
N ALA A 520 -16.27 -15.63 -26.25
CA ALA A 520 -17.27 -14.82 -26.92
C ALA A 520 -17.19 -13.36 -26.43
N ASN A 521 -17.95 -12.46 -27.06
CA ASN A 521 -18.18 -11.14 -26.48
C ASN A 521 -18.87 -11.32 -25.11
N ARG A 522 -18.33 -10.67 -24.08
CA ARG A 522 -18.87 -10.73 -22.71
C ARG A 522 -19.15 -9.32 -22.22
N VAL A 523 -20.42 -9.03 -21.97
CA VAL A 523 -20.89 -7.67 -21.72
C VAL A 523 -21.17 -7.45 -20.23
N ALA A 524 -20.42 -6.54 -19.61
CA ALA A 524 -20.60 -6.22 -18.20
C ALA A 524 -21.79 -5.28 -17.99
N LEU A 525 -21.82 -4.12 -18.67
CA LEU A 525 -22.86 -3.12 -18.51
C LEU A 525 -23.36 -2.60 -19.86
N THR A 526 -24.68 -2.43 -20.02
CA THR A 526 -25.29 -1.69 -21.13
C THR A 526 -26.53 -0.93 -20.70
N GLU A 527 -26.87 0.11 -21.44
CA GLU A 527 -28.19 0.75 -21.34
C GLU A 527 -28.86 0.77 -22.72
N PRO A 528 -29.91 -0.05 -22.95
CA PRO A 528 -30.49 -0.25 -24.27
C PRO A 528 -31.57 0.77 -24.66
N GLY A 529 -31.67 0.96 -25.98
CA GLY A 529 -32.85 1.49 -26.64
C GLY A 529 -33.71 0.36 -27.24
N THR A 530 -34.43 0.68 -28.31
CA THR A 530 -35.29 -0.28 -29.02
C THR A 530 -34.46 -1.34 -29.75
N ASN A 531 -33.39 -0.94 -30.45
CA ASN A 531 -32.60 -1.78 -31.34
C ASN A 531 -31.15 -1.98 -30.86
N GLY A 532 -30.53 -0.94 -30.34
CA GLY A 532 -29.12 -0.95 -29.94
C GLY A 532 -28.91 -0.54 -28.48
N SER A 533 -27.68 -0.68 -28.00
CA SER A 533 -27.27 -0.17 -26.69
C SER A 533 -26.61 1.20 -26.84
N ALA A 534 -27.04 2.17 -26.03
CA ALA A 534 -26.49 3.53 -26.04
C ALA A 534 -25.01 3.53 -25.62
N PHE A 535 -24.68 2.69 -24.64
CA PHE A 535 -23.32 2.28 -24.37
C PHE A 535 -23.22 0.78 -24.09
N ALA A 536 -22.00 0.25 -24.23
CA ALA A 536 -21.62 -1.07 -23.77
C ALA A 536 -20.20 -1.08 -23.23
N LEU A 537 -20.03 -1.62 -22.02
CA LEU A 537 -18.74 -1.93 -21.42
C LEU A 537 -18.55 -3.45 -21.48
N TYR A 538 -17.61 -3.91 -22.31
CA TYR A 538 -17.54 -5.33 -22.65
C TYR A 538 -16.14 -5.80 -23.07
N TYR A 539 -15.92 -7.11 -22.97
CA TYR A 539 -14.79 -7.79 -23.57
C TYR A 539 -15.15 -8.24 -25.00
N SER A 540 -14.31 -7.86 -25.97
CA SER A 540 -14.41 -8.32 -27.35
C SER A 540 -13.55 -9.54 -27.59
N SER A 541 -14.14 -10.67 -28.01
CA SER A 541 -13.37 -11.88 -28.33
C SER A 541 -12.58 -11.76 -29.63
N SER A 542 -13.01 -10.88 -30.56
CA SER A 542 -12.31 -10.67 -31.83
C SER A 542 -11.06 -9.81 -31.66
N LEU A 543 -11.12 -8.78 -30.82
CA LEU A 543 -9.99 -7.91 -30.50
C LEU A 543 -9.17 -8.41 -29.30
N LYS A 544 -9.75 -9.31 -28.49
CA LYS A 544 -9.21 -9.80 -27.22
C LYS A 544 -8.93 -8.67 -26.22
N LYS A 545 -9.83 -7.70 -26.16
CA LYS A 545 -9.64 -6.44 -25.42
C LYS A 545 -10.93 -5.99 -24.73
N TRP A 546 -10.77 -5.26 -23.63
CA TRP A 546 -11.84 -4.46 -23.04
C TRP A 546 -12.18 -3.26 -23.93
N ILE A 547 -13.47 -2.92 -24.02
CA ILE A 547 -13.99 -1.87 -24.88
C ILE A 547 -15.08 -1.10 -24.16
N PHE A 548 -15.02 0.22 -24.26
CA PHE A 548 -16.18 1.09 -24.05
C PHE A 548 -16.71 1.51 -25.42
N ASN A 549 -17.94 1.12 -25.72
CA ASN A 549 -18.57 1.28 -27.03
C ASN A 549 -19.83 2.13 -26.93
N ARG A 550 -20.07 2.95 -27.93
CA ARG A 550 -21.34 3.64 -28.18
C ARG A 550 -21.84 3.35 -29.59
N THR A 551 -23.16 3.24 -29.75
CA THR A 551 -23.78 3.22 -31.07
C THR A 551 -24.09 4.64 -31.55
N ASP A 552 -23.97 4.86 -32.86
CA ASP A 552 -24.20 6.17 -33.47
C ASP A 552 -25.66 6.64 -33.36
N LYS A 553 -26.62 5.69 -33.41
CA LYS A 553 -28.08 5.87 -33.26
C LYS A 553 -28.75 4.60 -32.75
N ASP A 554 -29.98 4.72 -32.26
CA ASP A 554 -30.86 3.57 -32.02
C ASP A 554 -31.52 3.08 -33.31
N GLN A 555 -30.85 2.17 -34.04
CA GLN A 555 -31.36 1.57 -35.27
C GLN A 555 -30.94 0.11 -35.40
N ALA A 556 -31.60 -0.64 -36.28
CA ALA A 556 -31.35 -2.08 -36.45
C ALA A 556 -29.88 -2.41 -36.82
N SER A 557 -29.22 -1.53 -37.57
CA SER A 557 -27.81 -1.66 -37.98
C SER A 557 -27.02 -0.40 -37.61
N PRO A 558 -26.63 -0.23 -36.34
CA PRO A 558 -25.93 0.96 -35.88
C PRO A 558 -24.44 0.94 -36.29
N GLY A 559 -23.86 2.13 -36.47
CA GLY A 559 -22.42 2.33 -36.46
C GLY A 559 -21.88 2.19 -35.03
N PHE A 560 -20.72 1.56 -34.88
CA PHE A 560 -20.08 1.33 -33.57
C PHE A 560 -18.86 2.23 -33.41
N ILE A 561 -18.86 3.04 -32.35
CA ILE A 561 -17.77 3.94 -31.97
C ILE A 561 -17.13 3.37 -30.71
N ARG A 562 -15.81 3.17 -30.70
CA ARG A 562 -15.12 2.39 -29.66
C ARG A 562 -13.91 3.12 -29.11
N SER A 563 -13.81 3.16 -27.78
CA SER A 563 -12.55 3.33 -27.06
C SER A 563 -12.07 1.94 -26.61
N VAL A 564 -10.83 1.61 -26.94
CA VAL A 564 -10.30 0.23 -26.90
C VAL A 564 -9.11 0.18 -25.94
N ALA A 565 -9.03 -0.85 -25.10
CA ALA A 565 -7.91 -1.05 -24.19
C ALA A 565 -6.56 -1.16 -24.93
N ASP A 566 -5.49 -0.67 -24.31
CA ASP A 566 -4.17 -0.70 -24.93
C ASP A 566 -3.62 -2.14 -25.01
N GLN A 567 -3.84 -2.94 -23.96
CA GLN A 567 -3.37 -4.33 -23.85
C GLN A 567 -4.39 -5.35 -24.37
N GLU A 568 -3.89 -6.39 -25.05
CA GLU A 568 -4.65 -7.60 -25.43
C GLU A 568 -4.61 -8.66 -24.33
N ASN A 569 -5.55 -9.60 -24.38
CA ASN A 569 -5.65 -10.77 -23.50
C ASN A 569 -5.68 -10.37 -22.01
N PRO A 570 -6.73 -9.64 -21.56
CA PRO A 570 -6.87 -9.34 -20.15
C PRO A 570 -6.85 -10.63 -19.32
N PRO A 571 -6.27 -10.59 -18.11
CA PRO A 571 -6.19 -11.76 -17.25
C PRO A 571 -7.60 -12.25 -16.88
N LEU A 572 -7.75 -13.57 -16.78
CA LEU A 572 -9.02 -14.22 -16.42
C LEU A 572 -9.08 -14.51 -14.92
N ASN A 573 -10.28 -14.60 -14.38
CA ASN A 573 -10.55 -14.95 -12.98
C ASN A 573 -9.86 -14.04 -11.95
N VAL A 574 -9.55 -12.81 -12.34
CA VAL A 574 -9.02 -11.75 -11.46
C VAL A 574 -9.92 -10.53 -11.56
N TRP A 575 -9.97 -9.75 -10.49
CA TRP A 575 -10.73 -8.50 -10.45
C TRP A 575 -10.05 -7.40 -11.28
N THR A 576 -10.83 -6.77 -12.16
CA THR A 576 -10.42 -5.63 -12.99
C THR A 576 -11.49 -4.55 -12.91
N HIS A 577 -11.09 -3.31 -12.58
CA HIS A 577 -12.01 -2.17 -12.63
C HIS A 577 -12.11 -1.65 -14.06
N LEU A 578 -13.34 -1.41 -14.53
CA LEU A 578 -13.61 -0.81 -15.83
C LEU A 578 -14.46 0.44 -15.64
N ALA A 579 -14.11 1.53 -16.31
CA ALA A 579 -14.97 2.71 -16.39
C ALA A 579 -15.04 3.26 -17.82
N GLY A 580 -16.22 3.71 -18.23
CA GLY A 580 -16.47 4.37 -19.49
C GLY A 580 -17.01 5.78 -19.26
N VAL A 581 -16.36 6.78 -19.84
CA VAL A 581 -16.78 8.19 -19.78
C VAL A 581 -17.31 8.60 -21.14
N PHE A 582 -18.51 9.19 -21.17
CA PHE A 582 -19.05 9.93 -22.30
C PHE A 582 -19.19 11.40 -21.91
N ASP A 583 -18.61 12.29 -22.72
CA ASP A 583 -18.56 13.71 -22.43
C ASP A 583 -18.95 14.59 -23.62
N THR A 584 -20.11 15.26 -23.45
CA THR A 584 -20.69 16.28 -24.35
C THR A 584 -20.03 17.66 -24.24
N GLN A 585 -18.97 17.78 -23.44
CA GLN A 585 -18.29 19.05 -23.11
C GLN A 585 -19.19 20.08 -22.41
N GLY A 586 -20.40 19.66 -21.97
CA GLY A 586 -21.38 20.53 -21.35
C GLY A 586 -22.05 21.51 -22.32
N ASP A 587 -22.00 21.23 -23.62
CA ASP A 587 -22.61 22.06 -24.66
C ASP A 587 -23.47 21.23 -25.63
N THR A 588 -24.03 21.87 -26.67
CA THR A 588 -24.88 21.22 -27.67
C THR A 588 -24.14 20.89 -28.98
N ASP A 589 -22.84 21.17 -29.06
CA ASP A 589 -21.99 20.92 -30.23
C ASP A 589 -21.41 19.50 -30.20
N LYS A 590 -22.18 18.56 -30.72
CA LYS A 590 -21.76 17.15 -30.84
C LYS A 590 -20.47 16.89 -31.63
N SER A 591 -19.88 17.90 -32.30
CA SER A 591 -18.65 17.72 -33.06
C SER A 591 -17.44 17.47 -32.15
N ASN A 592 -17.54 17.85 -30.87
CA ASN A 592 -16.49 17.72 -29.86
C ASN A 592 -16.75 16.60 -28.83
N ASP A 593 -17.93 15.94 -28.85
CA ASP A 593 -18.26 14.85 -27.94
C ASP A 593 -17.18 13.75 -27.94
N THR A 594 -16.86 13.24 -26.75
CA THR A 594 -15.84 12.20 -26.57
C THR A 594 -16.33 10.97 -25.80
N ILE A 595 -15.73 9.81 -26.10
CA ILE A 595 -15.74 8.63 -25.21
C ILE A 595 -14.32 8.21 -24.82
N GLN A 596 -14.15 7.71 -23.60
CA GLN A 596 -12.88 7.13 -23.14
C GLN A 596 -13.11 5.94 -22.21
N LEU A 597 -12.33 4.87 -22.41
CA LEU A 597 -12.24 3.71 -21.53
C LEU A 597 -11.12 3.92 -20.49
N PHE A 598 -11.37 3.47 -19.27
CA PHE A 598 -10.39 3.35 -18.21
C PHE A 598 -10.35 1.90 -17.70
N VAL A 599 -9.16 1.40 -17.43
CA VAL A 599 -8.93 0.05 -16.86
C VAL A 599 -8.08 0.22 -15.61
N ASN A 600 -8.52 -0.32 -14.47
CA ASN A 600 -7.88 -0.18 -13.16
C ASN A 600 -7.57 1.29 -12.80
N GLY A 601 -8.52 2.18 -13.09
CA GLY A 601 -8.41 3.61 -12.81
C GLY A 601 -7.57 4.39 -13.83
N ARG A 602 -7.00 3.74 -14.85
CA ARG A 602 -6.06 4.35 -15.80
C ARG A 602 -6.66 4.53 -17.20
N PRO A 603 -6.50 5.70 -17.83
CA PRO A 603 -7.03 5.94 -19.17
C PRO A 603 -6.41 5.01 -20.20
N GLN A 604 -7.23 4.50 -21.12
CA GLN A 604 -6.80 3.70 -22.27
C GLN A 604 -6.79 4.58 -23.53
N GLY A 605 -5.60 4.88 -24.03
CA GLY A 605 -5.42 5.84 -25.12
C GLY A 605 -5.99 7.25 -24.84
N LYS A 606 -6.17 8.03 -25.91
CA LYS A 606 -6.78 9.38 -25.85
C LYS A 606 -8.31 9.29 -26.00
N PRO A 607 -9.06 10.28 -25.50
CA PRO A 607 -10.49 10.38 -25.78
C PRO A 607 -10.81 10.32 -27.28
N VAL A 608 -11.78 9.49 -27.65
CA VAL A 608 -12.22 9.30 -29.03
C VAL A 608 -13.32 10.28 -29.36
N ILE A 609 -13.11 11.15 -30.36
CA ILE A 609 -14.13 12.11 -30.83
C ILE A 609 -15.16 11.36 -31.69
N LEU A 610 -16.42 11.34 -31.25
CA LEU A 610 -17.45 10.48 -31.84
C LEU A 610 -17.76 10.83 -33.29
N SER A 611 -17.96 12.12 -33.57
CA SER A 611 -18.27 12.64 -34.91
C SER A 611 -17.19 12.35 -35.96
N LYS A 612 -15.91 12.24 -35.53
CA LYS A 612 -14.77 11.89 -36.39
C LYS A 612 -14.68 10.39 -36.64
N SER A 613 -15.04 9.59 -35.64
CA SER A 613 -15.09 8.13 -35.79
C SER A 613 -16.27 7.69 -36.65
N MET A 614 -17.41 8.39 -36.56
CA MET A 614 -18.62 8.06 -37.31
C MET A 614 -19.41 9.34 -37.64
N SER A 615 -19.48 9.69 -38.93
CA SER A 615 -20.13 10.92 -39.39
C SER A 615 -21.65 10.97 -39.18
N THR A 616 -22.28 9.81 -38.99
CA THR A 616 -23.72 9.67 -38.72
C THR A 616 -24.08 9.83 -37.25
N TYR A 617 -23.09 10.03 -36.36
CA TYR A 617 -23.29 10.14 -34.92
C TYR A 617 -24.33 11.20 -34.53
N GLU A 618 -25.28 10.79 -33.68
CA GLU A 618 -26.19 11.64 -32.94
C GLU A 618 -26.23 11.18 -31.47
N PRO A 619 -26.17 12.09 -30.48
CA PRO A 619 -26.51 11.72 -29.10
C PRO A 619 -27.98 11.30 -29.03
N TRP A 620 -28.27 10.28 -28.23
CA TRP A 620 -29.61 9.72 -28.09
C TRP A 620 -29.80 9.08 -26.72
N THR A 621 -31.05 9.06 -26.25
CA THR A 621 -31.44 8.60 -24.92
C THR A 621 -31.93 7.14 -24.97
N ALA A 622 -31.30 6.27 -24.20
CA ALA A 622 -31.78 4.94 -23.90
C ALA A 622 -33.13 5.01 -23.18
N ASN A 623 -34.03 4.08 -23.49
CA ASN A 623 -35.38 4.06 -22.93
C ASN A 623 -35.73 2.72 -22.25
N GLU A 624 -34.78 1.79 -22.19
CA GLU A 624 -34.86 0.55 -21.42
C GLU A 624 -33.97 0.64 -20.18
N GLY A 625 -34.14 -0.30 -19.25
CA GLY A 625 -33.35 -0.32 -18.01
C GLY A 625 -31.88 -0.64 -18.24
N LEU A 626 -31.02 -0.13 -17.35
CA LEU A 626 -29.63 -0.59 -17.21
C LEU A 626 -29.60 -2.12 -17.12
N GLN A 627 -28.76 -2.74 -17.95
CA GLN A 627 -28.50 -4.17 -17.96
C GLN A 627 -27.11 -4.44 -17.40
N MET A 628 -27.05 -5.33 -16.42
CA MET A 628 -25.83 -5.92 -15.90
C MET A 628 -25.74 -7.33 -16.45
N GLY A 629 -24.77 -7.59 -17.33
CA GLY A 629 -24.49 -8.93 -17.81
C GLY A 629 -25.02 -9.32 -19.19
N ARG A 630 -25.59 -8.40 -19.99
CA ARG A 630 -26.03 -8.66 -21.37
C ARG A 630 -26.11 -7.38 -22.21
N SER A 631 -26.16 -7.52 -23.54
CA SER A 631 -26.38 -6.42 -24.49
C SER A 631 -27.66 -6.60 -25.30
N LYS A 632 -28.06 -5.54 -26.01
CA LYS A 632 -29.06 -5.58 -27.08
C LYS A 632 -28.44 -5.11 -28.40
N VAL A 633 -28.54 -5.95 -29.43
CA VAL A 633 -28.01 -5.69 -30.79
C VAL A 633 -29.05 -6.07 -31.83
N GLY A 634 -29.40 -5.14 -32.72
CA GLY A 634 -30.43 -5.37 -33.75
C GLY A 634 -31.78 -5.79 -33.17
N GLY A 635 -32.11 -5.31 -31.97
CA GLY A 635 -33.35 -5.63 -31.25
C GLY A 635 -33.31 -6.92 -30.44
N ASN A 636 -32.22 -7.70 -30.48
CA ASN A 636 -32.11 -8.99 -29.80
C ASN A 636 -31.14 -8.91 -28.61
N TYR A 637 -31.51 -9.52 -27.49
CA TYR A 637 -30.64 -9.64 -26.32
C TYR A 637 -29.66 -10.81 -26.45
N GLY A 638 -28.43 -10.63 -25.96
CA GLY A 638 -27.39 -11.67 -25.97
C GLY A 638 -26.07 -11.22 -25.36
N GLU A 639 -24.96 -11.83 -25.81
CA GLU A 639 -23.58 -11.53 -25.38
C GLU A 639 -23.38 -11.56 -23.85
N ASN A 640 -24.08 -12.52 -23.21
CA ASN A 640 -24.12 -12.65 -21.76
C ASN A 640 -22.72 -12.71 -21.14
N PHE A 641 -22.54 -11.97 -20.04
CA PHE A 641 -21.33 -12.03 -19.24
C PHE A 641 -21.12 -13.41 -18.65
N PHE A 642 -19.85 -13.75 -18.40
CA PHE A 642 -19.47 -15.04 -17.84
C PHE A 642 -18.38 -14.78 -16.80
N GLY A 643 -18.79 -14.72 -15.53
CA GLY A 643 -17.95 -14.36 -14.40
C GLY A 643 -18.71 -13.59 -13.31
N LEU A 644 -18.01 -12.69 -12.61
CA LEU A 644 -18.57 -11.91 -11.49
C LEU A 644 -18.58 -10.41 -11.79
N LEU A 645 -19.57 -9.70 -11.24
CA LEU A 645 -19.68 -8.24 -11.23
C LEU A 645 -19.80 -7.75 -9.80
N ASP A 646 -19.19 -6.60 -9.53
CA ASP A 646 -19.21 -5.96 -8.22
C ASP A 646 -19.12 -4.44 -8.37
N GLU A 647 -19.54 -3.70 -7.35
CA GLU A 647 -19.37 -2.24 -7.22
C GLU A 647 -19.74 -1.45 -8.49
N VAL A 648 -20.96 -1.67 -8.99
CA VAL A 648 -21.48 -0.97 -10.17
C VAL A 648 -21.90 0.43 -9.78
N ALA A 649 -21.47 1.43 -10.54
CA ALA A 649 -21.86 2.81 -10.29
C ALA A 649 -22.07 3.61 -11.59
N LEU A 650 -23.01 4.55 -11.54
CA LEU A 650 -23.34 5.47 -12.62
C LEU A 650 -23.37 6.91 -12.12
N TRP A 651 -22.87 7.83 -12.92
CA TRP A 651 -22.93 9.27 -12.68
C TRP A 651 -23.51 10.00 -13.88
N GLN A 652 -24.43 10.95 -13.66
CA GLN A 652 -24.92 11.86 -14.71
C GLN A 652 -23.95 13.04 -14.93
N ARG A 653 -22.66 12.72 -15.08
CA ARG A 653 -21.59 13.66 -15.40
C ARG A 653 -20.36 12.90 -15.88
N PRO A 654 -19.45 13.55 -16.62
CA PRO A 654 -18.16 12.95 -16.90
C PRO A 654 -17.29 13.03 -15.64
N LEU A 655 -16.79 11.90 -15.16
CA LEU A 655 -15.77 11.87 -14.12
C LEU A 655 -14.42 12.25 -14.72
N THR A 656 -13.60 12.97 -13.95
CA THR A 656 -12.21 13.21 -14.32
C THR A 656 -11.38 11.93 -14.13
N GLY A 657 -10.19 11.87 -14.76
CA GLY A 657 -9.28 10.73 -14.57
C GLY A 657 -8.90 10.49 -13.11
N ASP A 658 -8.77 11.56 -12.31
CA ASP A 658 -8.42 11.45 -10.89
C ASP A 658 -9.59 10.91 -10.06
N GLU A 659 -10.83 11.29 -10.39
CA GLU A 659 -12.03 10.73 -9.76
C GLU A 659 -12.19 9.24 -10.10
N ILE A 660 -11.85 8.83 -11.32
CA ILE A 660 -11.88 7.41 -11.73
C ILE A 660 -10.77 6.61 -11.07
N ALA A 661 -9.60 7.21 -10.84
CA ALA A 661 -8.54 6.59 -10.04
C ALA A 661 -9.01 6.38 -8.60
N GLN A 662 -9.66 7.36 -7.97
CA GLN A 662 -10.24 7.21 -6.64
C GLN A 662 -11.33 6.13 -6.58
N GLU A 663 -12.23 6.08 -7.56
CA GLU A 663 -13.25 5.02 -7.65
C GLU A 663 -12.61 3.62 -7.74
N ALA A 664 -11.50 3.49 -8.47
CA ALA A 664 -10.76 2.23 -8.59
C ALA A 664 -10.05 1.79 -7.29
N GLN A 665 -10.06 2.58 -6.21
CA GLN A 665 -9.59 2.12 -4.90
C GLN A 665 -10.69 1.33 -4.15
N ALA A 666 -11.96 1.46 -4.58
CA ALA A 666 -13.12 0.90 -3.90
C ALA A 666 -13.11 1.19 -2.39
N ALA A 667 -12.70 2.40 -2.01
CA ALA A 667 -12.45 2.76 -0.63
C ALA A 667 -13.74 2.80 0.22
N VAL A 668 -13.64 2.37 1.47
CA VAL A 668 -14.69 2.48 2.49
C VAL A 668 -14.14 3.39 3.58
N ASP A 669 -14.88 4.45 3.94
CA ASP A 669 -14.43 5.45 4.91
C ASP A 669 -13.01 5.98 4.66
N THR A 670 -12.69 6.23 3.38
CA THR A 670 -11.37 6.69 2.88
C THR A 670 -10.23 5.68 2.92
N VAL A 671 -10.46 4.47 3.44
CA VAL A 671 -9.47 3.38 3.45
C VAL A 671 -9.63 2.54 2.19
N PRO A 672 -8.58 2.38 1.35
CA PRO A 672 -8.62 1.50 0.19
C PRO A 672 -8.98 0.06 0.58
N THR A 673 -9.88 -0.58 -0.15
CA THR A 673 -10.24 -1.98 0.13
C THR A 673 -9.29 -2.93 -0.56
N ASN A 674 -9.07 -4.08 0.08
CA ASN A 674 -8.26 -5.16 -0.45
C ASN A 674 -8.96 -6.50 -0.19
N GLU A 675 -8.61 -7.51 -0.98
CA GLU A 675 -9.23 -8.83 -0.92
C GLU A 675 -8.18 -9.92 -1.13
N LEU A 676 -8.19 -10.96 -0.29
CA LEU A 676 -7.24 -12.07 -0.34
C LEU A 676 -7.63 -13.05 -1.46
N VAL A 677 -6.96 -12.92 -2.61
CA VAL A 677 -7.30 -13.68 -3.83
C VAL A 677 -6.51 -14.99 -3.98
N ALA A 678 -5.43 -15.16 -3.22
CA ALA A 678 -4.72 -16.43 -3.15
C ALA A 678 -3.90 -16.56 -1.86
N GLN A 679 -3.89 -17.76 -1.28
CA GLN A 679 -3.02 -18.10 -0.15
C GLN A 679 -2.51 -19.54 -0.24
N TRP A 680 -1.19 -19.68 -0.17
CA TRP A 680 -0.50 -20.96 -0.04
C TRP A 680 0.23 -21.03 1.30
N ASP A 681 -0.28 -21.87 2.19
CA ASP A 681 0.31 -22.15 3.50
C ASP A 681 1.05 -23.49 3.46
N ALA A 682 2.34 -23.46 3.76
CA ALA A 682 3.21 -24.63 3.77
C ALA A 682 2.92 -25.59 4.93
N ALA A 683 2.16 -25.19 5.96
CA ALA A 683 1.64 -26.10 6.98
C ALA A 683 0.79 -27.23 6.37
N GLY A 684 0.10 -26.95 5.26
CA GLY A 684 -0.68 -27.94 4.52
C GLY A 684 0.09 -28.65 3.39
N ALA A 685 1.40 -28.39 3.25
CA ALA A 685 2.16 -28.90 2.12
C ALA A 685 2.27 -30.43 2.12
N THR A 686 2.17 -31.01 0.92
CA THR A 686 2.46 -32.43 0.65
C THR A 686 3.83 -32.57 0.00
N SER A 687 4.27 -33.80 -0.28
CA SER A 687 5.50 -34.05 -1.03
C SER A 687 5.49 -33.50 -2.47
N THR A 688 4.33 -33.07 -2.99
CA THR A 688 4.20 -32.59 -4.38
C THR A 688 3.55 -31.22 -4.52
N THR A 689 2.85 -30.71 -3.51
CA THR A 689 2.07 -29.47 -3.63
C THR A 689 1.99 -28.68 -2.33
N ILE A 690 1.79 -27.38 -2.46
CA ILE A 690 1.30 -26.50 -1.38
C ILE A 690 -0.18 -26.20 -1.69
N PRO A 691 -1.13 -26.53 -0.81
CA PRO A 691 -2.55 -26.29 -1.06
C PRO A 691 -2.84 -24.78 -1.17
N GLU A 692 -3.85 -24.45 -1.97
CA GLU A 692 -4.41 -23.10 -2.03
C GLU A 692 -5.68 -23.10 -1.16
N THR A 693 -5.90 -22.05 -0.37
CA THR A 693 -6.88 -22.05 0.73
C THR A 693 -7.99 -21.00 0.62
N THR A 694 -8.02 -20.20 -0.44
CA THR A 694 -9.05 -19.16 -0.64
C THR A 694 -10.25 -19.72 -1.42
N ALA A 695 -11.29 -18.90 -1.57
CA ALA A 695 -12.46 -19.23 -2.40
C ALA A 695 -12.21 -19.03 -3.91
N TYR A 696 -11.05 -18.49 -4.30
CA TYR A 696 -10.76 -18.16 -5.69
C TYR A 696 -10.30 -19.41 -6.47
N PRO A 697 -10.55 -19.46 -7.79
CA PRO A 697 -10.20 -20.63 -8.61
C PRO A 697 -8.70 -20.66 -8.97
N VAL A 698 -7.84 -20.48 -7.97
CA VAL A 698 -6.38 -20.52 -8.07
C VAL A 698 -5.89 -21.92 -7.66
N PRO A 699 -5.02 -22.58 -8.45
CA PRO A 699 -4.60 -23.95 -8.14
C PRO A 699 -3.56 -24.02 -7.02
N SER A 700 -3.44 -25.20 -6.41
CA SER A 700 -2.30 -25.54 -5.53
C SER A 700 -0.97 -25.39 -6.27
N MET A 701 0.05 -24.83 -5.59
CA MET A 701 1.40 -24.73 -6.14
C MET A 701 2.05 -26.10 -6.21
N LYS A 702 2.71 -26.42 -7.33
CA LYS A 702 3.43 -27.69 -7.51
C LYS A 702 4.89 -27.53 -7.12
N LEU A 703 5.38 -28.43 -6.25
CA LEU A 703 6.78 -28.51 -5.86
C LEU A 703 7.62 -29.16 -6.98
N ALA A 704 8.83 -28.64 -7.19
CA ALA A 704 9.74 -29.15 -8.21
C ALA A 704 11.21 -28.91 -7.85
N GLY A 705 12.11 -29.61 -8.56
CA GLY A 705 13.55 -29.38 -8.51
C GLY A 705 14.20 -29.58 -7.14
N GLY A 706 13.62 -30.44 -6.31
CA GLY A 706 14.12 -30.73 -4.97
C GLY A 706 13.58 -29.83 -3.87
N ALA A 707 12.55 -29.02 -4.15
CA ALA A 707 11.74 -28.44 -3.08
C ALA A 707 10.97 -29.54 -2.34
N ALA A 708 10.95 -29.47 -1.01
CA ALA A 708 10.32 -30.47 -0.16
C ALA A 708 9.70 -29.83 1.09
N PRO A 709 8.58 -30.35 1.60
CA PRO A 709 8.02 -29.90 2.87
C PRO A 709 8.96 -30.26 4.04
N ASN A 710 8.97 -29.40 5.05
CA ASN A 710 9.55 -29.61 6.36
C ASN A 710 8.43 -29.39 7.39
N GLU A 711 7.86 -30.48 7.88
CA GLU A 711 6.71 -30.49 8.79
C GLU A 711 7.03 -29.79 10.13
N ASP A 712 8.25 -29.97 10.64
CA ASP A 712 8.68 -29.40 11.93
C ASP A 712 8.61 -27.87 11.94
N ASN A 713 8.88 -27.24 10.79
CA ASN A 713 8.88 -25.78 10.62
C ASN A 713 7.64 -25.25 9.87
N SER A 714 6.70 -26.14 9.50
CA SER A 714 5.54 -25.81 8.65
C SER A 714 5.95 -25.05 7.38
N ALA A 715 7.02 -25.50 6.72
CA ALA A 715 7.68 -24.77 5.65
C ALA A 715 7.98 -25.65 4.43
N VAL A 716 8.20 -25.04 3.27
CA VAL A 716 8.83 -25.69 2.12
C VAL A 716 10.29 -25.25 2.02
N VAL A 717 11.20 -26.22 2.02
CA VAL A 717 12.64 -26.00 1.89
C VAL A 717 13.01 -25.81 0.42
N LEU A 718 13.78 -24.76 0.15
CA LEU A 718 14.29 -24.36 -1.15
C LEU A 718 15.82 -24.49 -1.14
N ASN A 719 16.36 -25.36 -1.99
CA ASN A 719 17.78 -25.73 -1.96
C ASN A 719 18.74 -24.70 -2.60
N GLY A 720 18.24 -23.56 -3.06
CA GLY A 720 19.03 -22.51 -3.70
C GLY A 720 19.72 -22.88 -5.02
N THR A 721 19.36 -24.01 -5.65
CA THR A 721 19.96 -24.46 -6.91
C THR A 721 18.94 -24.83 -7.98
N THR A 722 17.91 -25.61 -7.62
CA THR A 722 16.85 -26.01 -8.54
C THR A 722 15.47 -26.06 -7.90
N GLY A 723 15.35 -25.97 -6.58
CA GLY A 723 14.08 -26.12 -5.85
C GLY A 723 13.16 -24.92 -6.00
N TYR A 724 11.89 -25.16 -6.31
CA TYR A 724 10.86 -24.12 -6.42
C TYR A 724 9.45 -24.71 -6.28
N ALA A 725 8.44 -23.85 -6.13
CA ALA A 725 7.05 -24.20 -6.37
C ALA A 725 6.37 -23.19 -7.30
N SER A 726 5.39 -23.64 -8.09
CA SER A 726 4.73 -22.73 -9.03
C SER A 726 3.34 -23.14 -9.51
N ILE A 727 2.65 -22.16 -10.12
CA ILE A 727 1.41 -22.31 -10.90
C ILE A 727 1.51 -21.53 -12.22
N ALA A 728 0.64 -21.88 -13.17
CA ALA A 728 0.35 -20.96 -14.27
C ALA A 728 -0.40 -19.74 -13.71
N GLY A 729 0.14 -18.54 -13.91
CA GLY A 729 -0.47 -17.30 -13.46
C GLY A 729 -1.34 -16.64 -14.54
N PRO A 730 -1.84 -15.43 -14.26
CA PRO A 730 -1.66 -14.69 -13.02
C PRO A 730 -2.71 -15.03 -11.93
N ALA A 731 -2.35 -14.84 -10.67
CA ALA A 731 -3.27 -14.88 -9.53
C ALA A 731 -3.90 -13.51 -9.22
N VAL A 732 -3.36 -12.42 -9.78
CA VAL A 732 -3.86 -11.05 -9.60
C VAL A 732 -3.63 -10.23 -10.87
N ASP A 733 -4.50 -9.26 -11.14
CA ASP A 733 -4.30 -8.30 -12.23
C ASP A 733 -3.19 -7.30 -11.90
N GLY A 734 -1.96 -7.61 -12.33
CA GLY A 734 -0.80 -6.74 -12.10
C GLY A 734 -0.84 -5.39 -12.81
N SER A 735 -1.86 -5.09 -13.61
CA SER A 735 -2.06 -3.73 -14.15
C SER A 735 -2.77 -2.80 -13.15
N GLY A 736 -3.49 -3.37 -12.18
CA GLY A 736 -4.12 -2.66 -11.07
C GLY A 736 -3.29 -2.73 -9.78
N SER A 737 -3.87 -2.22 -8.70
CA SER A 737 -3.25 -2.23 -7.37
C SER A 737 -3.28 -3.64 -6.77
N PHE A 738 -2.19 -4.05 -6.14
CA PHE A 738 -2.08 -5.36 -5.49
C PHE A 738 -1.08 -5.33 -4.34
N THR A 739 -1.24 -6.29 -3.44
CA THR A 739 -0.31 -6.54 -2.34
C THR A 739 0.11 -8.01 -2.37
N VAL A 740 1.39 -8.29 -2.16
CA VAL A 740 1.92 -9.66 -2.04
C VAL A 740 2.78 -9.75 -0.80
N SER A 741 2.63 -10.81 -0.02
CA SER A 741 3.43 -11.01 1.18
C SER A 741 3.89 -12.45 1.33
N ALA A 742 5.15 -12.64 1.75
CA ALA A 742 5.75 -13.94 1.97
C ALA A 742 6.44 -14.02 3.34
N SER A 743 6.24 -15.13 4.05
CA SER A 743 6.98 -15.48 5.27
C SER A 743 8.17 -16.36 4.86
N VAL A 744 9.37 -15.81 4.90
CA VAL A 744 10.59 -16.39 4.31
C VAL A 744 11.73 -16.45 5.31
N GLU A 745 12.45 -17.56 5.32
CA GLU A 745 13.73 -17.73 6.00
C GLU A 745 14.80 -17.94 4.93
N VAL A 746 15.98 -17.32 5.10
CA VAL A 746 17.11 -17.51 4.18
C VAL A 746 18.30 -18.10 4.92
N ASP A 747 18.93 -19.11 4.30
CA ASP A 747 20.08 -19.81 4.89
C ASP A 747 21.35 -18.95 4.73
N SER A 748 21.91 -18.50 5.85
CA SER A 748 23.07 -17.60 5.88
C SER A 748 24.33 -18.23 5.27
N ASN A 749 24.57 -19.51 5.52
CA ASN A 749 25.73 -20.24 5.02
C ASN A 749 25.65 -20.43 3.50
N ALA A 750 24.48 -20.80 3.00
CA ALA A 750 24.22 -20.97 1.59
C ALA A 750 24.28 -19.63 0.85
N LEU A 751 23.79 -18.54 1.44
CA LEU A 751 23.93 -17.17 0.92
C LEU A 751 25.39 -16.69 0.92
N ALA A 752 26.15 -16.98 1.97
CA ALA A 752 27.58 -16.67 2.05
C ALA A 752 28.37 -17.34 0.92
N ALA A 753 28.00 -18.58 0.55
CA ALA A 753 28.58 -19.31 -0.57
C ALA A 753 28.22 -18.76 -1.96
N LYS A 754 27.19 -17.89 -2.08
CA LYS A 754 26.83 -17.26 -3.36
C LYS A 754 27.82 -16.13 -3.74
N PRO A 755 28.08 -15.89 -5.03
CA PRO A 755 28.91 -14.77 -5.46
C PRO A 755 28.27 -13.42 -5.17
N VAL A 756 29.08 -12.37 -5.03
CA VAL A 756 28.59 -10.98 -5.00
C VAL A 756 27.85 -10.66 -6.31
N GLY A 757 26.72 -9.96 -6.20
CA GLY A 757 25.78 -9.72 -7.30
C GLY A 757 24.68 -10.78 -7.42
N TYR A 758 24.70 -11.82 -6.58
CA TYR A 758 23.65 -12.83 -6.54
C TYR A 758 22.28 -12.23 -6.15
N THR A 759 21.22 -12.80 -6.73
CA THR A 759 19.83 -12.54 -6.36
C THR A 759 19.06 -13.85 -6.27
N GLY A 760 18.16 -13.94 -5.30
CA GLY A 760 17.23 -15.06 -5.10
C GLY A 760 15.79 -14.56 -5.07
N GLN A 761 14.90 -15.18 -5.85
CA GLN A 761 13.48 -14.78 -5.83
C GLN A 761 12.75 -15.49 -4.69
N VAL A 762 12.09 -14.71 -3.84
CA VAL A 762 11.16 -15.22 -2.84
C VAL A 762 9.86 -15.64 -3.51
N ALA A 763 9.18 -14.69 -4.15
CA ALA A 763 7.96 -14.89 -4.92
C ALA A 763 7.91 -13.89 -6.08
N GLY A 764 7.30 -14.27 -7.20
CA GLY A 764 7.20 -13.39 -8.36
C GLY A 764 6.36 -13.94 -9.50
N GLN A 765 5.70 -13.04 -10.22
CA GLN A 765 4.90 -13.32 -11.41
C GLN A 765 5.70 -12.96 -12.66
N ARG A 766 5.80 -13.89 -13.61
CA ARG A 766 6.55 -13.67 -14.86
C ARG A 766 5.80 -12.85 -15.90
N THR A 767 6.56 -12.14 -16.71
CA THR A 767 6.18 -11.60 -18.02
C THR A 767 7.30 -11.95 -19.00
N GLY A 768 7.02 -12.85 -19.97
CA GLY A 768 8.07 -13.42 -20.82
C GLY A 768 9.21 -14.06 -20.02
N ASN A 769 10.43 -13.55 -20.22
CA ASN A 769 11.64 -13.99 -19.52
C ASN A 769 12.11 -13.01 -18.42
N GLU A 770 11.22 -12.12 -17.98
CA GLU A 770 11.43 -11.23 -16.84
C GLU A 770 10.34 -11.48 -15.78
N SER A 771 10.54 -10.91 -14.60
CA SER A 771 9.52 -10.87 -13.55
C SER A 771 8.72 -9.57 -13.67
N SER A 772 7.42 -9.66 -13.91
CA SER A 772 6.49 -8.52 -13.96
C SER A 772 6.43 -7.81 -12.62
N TRP A 773 6.46 -8.61 -11.55
CA TRP A 773 6.76 -8.18 -10.20
C TRP A 773 7.48 -9.32 -9.46
N ALA A 774 8.31 -8.99 -8.48
CA ALA A 774 8.97 -9.98 -7.65
C ALA A 774 9.52 -9.40 -6.34
N LEU A 775 9.48 -10.23 -5.29
CA LEU A 775 10.19 -10.07 -4.03
C LEU A 775 11.52 -10.82 -4.11
N TRP A 776 12.60 -10.16 -3.73
CA TRP A 776 13.98 -10.65 -3.87
C TRP A 776 14.77 -10.53 -2.59
N ILE A 777 15.75 -11.42 -2.42
CA ILE A 777 16.96 -11.18 -1.63
C ILE A 777 18.14 -10.93 -2.57
N THR A 778 18.99 -9.96 -2.27
CA THR A 778 20.16 -9.60 -3.08
C THR A 778 21.43 -9.59 -2.24
N LYS A 779 22.57 -9.95 -2.85
CA LYS A 779 23.90 -9.90 -2.23
C LYS A 779 24.77 -8.83 -2.92
N PRO A 780 24.62 -7.53 -2.62
CA PRO A 780 25.38 -6.47 -3.28
C PRO A 780 26.87 -6.46 -2.92
N ALA A 781 27.26 -7.00 -1.77
CA ALA A 781 28.65 -7.11 -1.33
C ALA A 781 28.86 -8.38 -0.48
N ALA A 782 30.10 -8.67 -0.08
CA ALA A 782 30.37 -9.75 0.88
C ALA A 782 29.61 -9.47 2.19
N ASP A 783 28.94 -10.50 2.73
CA ASP A 783 28.17 -10.46 3.99
C ASP A 783 27.13 -9.33 4.08
N THR A 784 26.70 -8.81 2.93
CA THR A 784 25.67 -7.77 2.82
C THR A 784 24.51 -8.35 2.04
N TYR A 785 23.35 -8.46 2.69
CA TYR A 785 22.13 -9.01 2.10
C TYR A 785 21.01 -7.99 2.23
N LEU A 786 20.27 -7.72 1.16
CA LEU A 786 19.17 -6.75 1.15
C LEU A 786 17.92 -7.31 0.48
N TRP A 787 16.77 -7.12 1.12
CA TRP A 787 15.47 -7.35 0.52
C TRP A 787 15.19 -6.34 -0.60
N LYS A 788 14.37 -6.70 -1.58
CA LYS A 788 13.98 -5.81 -2.67
C LYS A 788 12.64 -6.19 -3.29
N PHE A 789 11.77 -5.22 -3.55
CA PHE A 789 10.59 -5.39 -4.40
C PHE A 789 10.81 -4.72 -5.76
N THR A 790 10.40 -5.37 -6.85
CA THR A 790 10.57 -4.85 -8.21
C THR A 790 9.32 -5.01 -9.05
N ARG A 791 9.13 -4.13 -10.04
CA ARG A 791 8.20 -4.29 -11.16
C ARG A 791 8.89 -4.06 -12.50
N THR A 792 8.47 -4.79 -13.52
CA THR A 792 9.03 -4.71 -14.88
C THR A 792 7.94 -4.82 -15.94
N ALA A 793 8.03 -3.99 -16.98
CA ALA A 793 7.26 -4.13 -18.21
C ALA A 793 8.18 -4.40 -19.39
N LEU A 794 7.66 -5.12 -20.38
CA LEU A 794 8.32 -5.42 -21.64
C LEU A 794 7.70 -4.62 -22.78
N GLY A 795 8.55 -4.13 -23.68
CA GLY A 795 8.17 -3.60 -24.98
C GLY A 795 7.75 -4.72 -25.94
N THR A 796 7.24 -4.33 -27.12
CA THR A 796 6.85 -5.28 -28.17
C THR A 796 8.03 -6.09 -28.74
N ASP A 797 9.27 -5.64 -28.51
CA ASP A 797 10.51 -6.34 -28.85
C ASP A 797 10.96 -7.36 -27.78
N GLY A 798 10.19 -7.51 -26.70
CA GLY A 798 10.47 -8.41 -25.59
C GLY A 798 11.56 -7.90 -24.63
N LYS A 799 12.05 -6.68 -24.79
CA LYS A 799 13.02 -6.06 -23.87
C LYS A 799 12.32 -5.25 -22.80
N VAL A 800 13.01 -5.03 -21.68
CA VAL A 800 12.52 -4.16 -20.60
C VAL A 800 12.28 -2.75 -21.14
N SER A 801 11.04 -2.29 -21.06
CA SER A 801 10.61 -0.94 -21.44
C SER A 801 10.49 0.00 -20.24
N GLN A 802 10.20 -0.55 -19.07
CA GLN A 802 10.20 0.16 -17.79
C GLN A 802 10.53 -0.81 -16.66
N SER A 803 11.25 -0.33 -15.65
CA SER A 803 11.43 -1.03 -14.39
C SER A 803 11.31 -0.05 -13.22
N ALA A 804 10.89 -0.59 -12.08
CA ALA A 804 10.83 0.11 -10.81
C ALA A 804 11.31 -0.82 -9.68
N GLU A 805 11.92 -0.24 -8.65
CA GLU A 805 12.45 -0.99 -7.52
C GLU A 805 12.40 -0.21 -6.20
N VAL A 806 12.19 -0.95 -5.11
CA VAL A 806 12.35 -0.48 -3.73
C VAL A 806 13.26 -1.46 -2.99
N PRO A 807 14.51 -1.09 -2.66
CA PRO A 807 15.40 -1.90 -1.84
C PRO A 807 15.11 -1.69 -0.34
N GLY A 808 15.42 -2.69 0.48
CA GLY A 808 15.45 -2.55 1.93
C GLY A 808 16.53 -1.57 2.38
N GLY A 809 16.23 -0.82 3.44
CA GLY A 809 17.15 0.13 4.07
C GLY A 809 18.24 -0.56 4.90
N ASP A 810 17.87 -1.68 5.54
CA ASP A 810 18.72 -2.43 6.46
C ASP A 810 19.14 -3.79 5.91
N LEU A 811 20.17 -4.38 6.55
CA LEU A 811 20.60 -5.75 6.27
C LEU A 811 19.45 -6.72 6.55
N ALA A 812 19.27 -7.68 5.64
CA ALA A 812 18.32 -8.75 5.83
C ALA A 812 18.77 -9.68 6.96
N GLU A 813 17.86 -9.96 7.89
CA GLU A 813 18.06 -11.06 8.85
C GLU A 813 18.04 -12.41 8.13
N THR A 814 18.88 -13.33 8.60
CA THR A 814 19.06 -14.68 8.06
C THR A 814 18.85 -15.71 9.16
N ASP A 815 18.59 -16.97 8.79
CA ASP A 815 18.31 -18.08 9.71
C ASP A 815 17.16 -17.78 10.71
N THR A 816 16.21 -16.95 10.26
CA THR A 816 14.98 -16.62 10.98
C THR A 816 13.87 -16.24 10.00
N TRP A 817 12.61 -16.38 10.43
CA TRP A 817 11.44 -16.06 9.62
C TRP A 817 11.16 -14.56 9.56
N VAL A 818 11.24 -14.01 8.35
CA VAL A 818 10.99 -12.60 8.03
C VAL A 818 9.74 -12.50 7.17
N GLN A 819 8.83 -11.57 7.49
CA GLN A 819 7.72 -11.22 6.61
C GLN A 819 8.17 -10.14 5.62
N VAL A 820 8.04 -10.40 4.33
CA VAL A 820 8.43 -9.48 3.26
C VAL A 820 7.19 -9.18 2.41
N THR A 821 6.77 -7.93 2.36
CA THR A 821 5.54 -7.50 1.67
C THR A 821 5.86 -6.48 0.58
N GLY A 822 5.39 -6.72 -0.64
CA GLY A 822 5.42 -5.74 -1.73
C GLY A 822 4.03 -5.19 -1.98
N VAL A 823 3.90 -3.87 -2.01
CA VAL A 823 2.65 -3.18 -2.39
C VAL A 823 2.89 -2.43 -3.68
N PHE A 824 2.02 -2.62 -4.66
CA PHE A 824 1.95 -1.75 -5.83
C PHE A 824 0.62 -1.00 -5.80
N ASP A 825 0.68 0.31 -5.62
CA ASP A 825 -0.48 1.20 -5.71
C ASP A 825 -0.53 1.81 -7.11
N ALA A 826 -1.43 1.30 -7.94
CA ALA A 826 -1.66 1.77 -9.30
C ALA A 826 -2.29 3.16 -9.38
N GLN A 827 -2.89 3.65 -8.29
CA GLN A 827 -3.57 4.94 -8.14
C GLN A 827 -2.74 5.98 -7.38
N GLU A 828 -1.62 5.61 -6.75
CA GLU A 828 -0.76 6.59 -6.09
C GLU A 828 -0.01 7.45 -7.10
N ALA A 829 -0.11 8.77 -6.92
CA ALA A 829 0.58 9.75 -7.75
C ALA A 829 2.07 9.83 -7.40
N TRP A 830 2.92 9.99 -8.43
CA TRP A 830 4.34 10.25 -8.26
C TRP A 830 4.87 11.18 -9.35
N GLN A 831 6.04 11.79 -9.10
CA GLN A 831 6.68 12.69 -10.05
C GLN A 831 7.89 12.02 -10.68
N SER A 832 7.94 12.04 -12.02
CA SER A 832 9.11 11.56 -12.74
C SER A 832 10.29 12.49 -12.50
N THR A 833 11.45 11.90 -12.20
CA THR A 833 12.73 12.62 -12.21
C THR A 833 13.32 12.75 -13.62
N ASP A 834 12.73 12.08 -14.61
CA ASP A 834 13.11 12.19 -16.01
C ASP A 834 12.58 13.51 -16.62
N PRO A 835 13.48 14.45 -17.01
CA PRO A 835 13.09 15.72 -17.59
C PRO A 835 12.38 15.59 -18.94
N ASP A 836 12.50 14.45 -19.63
CA ASP A 836 11.88 14.19 -20.93
C ASP A 836 10.54 13.44 -20.82
N ALA A 837 10.10 13.09 -19.60
CA ALA A 837 8.82 12.40 -19.38
C ALA A 837 7.63 13.28 -19.81
N PRO A 838 6.59 12.71 -20.46
CA PRO A 838 5.40 13.46 -20.88
C PRO A 838 4.74 14.24 -19.74
N ALA A 839 4.19 15.42 -20.06
CA ALA A 839 3.45 16.25 -19.12
C ALA A 839 2.20 15.56 -18.57
N GLY A 840 2.17 15.37 -17.25
CA GLY A 840 1.05 14.79 -16.51
C GLY A 840 1.42 14.39 -15.09
N THR A 841 0.41 14.06 -14.28
CA THR A 841 0.58 13.32 -13.03
C THR A 841 0.79 11.85 -13.40
N ASN A 842 1.90 11.24 -12.97
CA ASN A 842 2.11 9.81 -13.17
C ASN A 842 1.47 9.05 -12.02
N TYR A 843 0.91 7.88 -12.33
CA TYR A 843 0.30 6.99 -11.35
C TYR A 843 1.03 5.66 -11.31
N GLY A 844 1.05 5.01 -10.15
CA GLY A 844 1.72 3.74 -9.94
C GLY A 844 3.00 3.85 -9.14
N LYS A 845 2.99 3.41 -7.89
CA LYS A 845 4.17 3.43 -7.02
C LYS A 845 4.32 2.11 -6.27
N LEU A 846 5.58 1.72 -6.07
CA LEU A 846 5.95 0.53 -5.31
C LEU A 846 6.30 0.93 -3.88
N HIS A 847 5.96 0.05 -2.94
CA HIS A 847 6.42 0.04 -1.55
C HIS A 847 6.90 -1.36 -1.19
N LEU A 848 7.87 -1.43 -0.27
CA LEU A 848 8.38 -2.68 0.29
C LEU A 848 8.26 -2.54 1.79
N TYR A 849 7.64 -3.51 2.46
CA TYR A 849 7.58 -3.59 3.91
C TYR A 849 8.36 -4.82 4.39
N ILE A 850 9.17 -4.64 5.42
CA ILE A 850 9.84 -5.73 6.15
C ILE A 850 9.21 -5.77 7.55
N GLY A 851 8.51 -6.86 7.86
CA GLY A 851 7.54 -6.83 8.95
C GLY A 851 6.45 -5.79 8.66
N GLY A 852 6.24 -4.85 9.59
CA GLY A 852 5.35 -3.70 9.42
C GLY A 852 6.03 -2.42 8.91
N ASP A 853 7.35 -2.43 8.72
CA ASP A 853 8.12 -1.21 8.43
C ASP A 853 8.23 -0.95 6.92
N ASP A 854 7.64 0.16 6.46
CA ASP A 854 7.81 0.65 5.10
C ASP A 854 9.28 1.06 4.84
N GLN A 855 9.82 0.57 3.74
CA GLN A 855 11.20 0.81 3.34
C GLN A 855 11.28 2.09 2.49
N PRO A 856 12.32 2.92 2.68
CA PRO A 856 12.38 4.23 2.03
C PRO A 856 12.34 4.13 0.52
N SER A 857 11.27 4.66 -0.08
CA SER A 857 11.13 4.77 -1.53
C SER A 857 12.18 5.74 -2.08
N ARG A 858 13.15 5.23 -2.85
CA ARG A 858 14.12 6.04 -3.60
C ARG A 858 13.52 6.45 -4.95
N ASP A 859 14.24 7.25 -5.74
CA ASP A 859 13.83 7.82 -7.04
C ASP A 859 13.32 6.82 -8.11
N LYS A 860 13.39 5.51 -7.86
CA LYS A 860 13.00 4.43 -8.79
C LYS A 860 11.74 3.65 -8.39
N SER A 861 10.92 4.15 -7.47
CA SER A 861 9.70 3.44 -7.04
C SER A 861 8.49 3.64 -7.98
N GLY A 862 8.57 4.53 -8.96
CA GLY A 862 7.47 4.86 -9.88
C GLY A 862 7.33 3.91 -11.08
N PHE A 863 6.11 3.47 -11.39
CA PHE A 863 5.80 2.53 -12.49
C PHE A 863 4.45 2.82 -13.18
N THR A 864 4.49 3.29 -14.42
CA THR A 864 3.32 3.81 -15.15
C THR A 864 2.71 2.85 -16.15
N LEU A 865 3.48 1.88 -16.69
CA LEU A 865 2.98 0.98 -17.71
C LEU A 865 1.95 -0.01 -17.15
N ALA A 866 0.72 0.03 -17.67
CA ALA A 866 -0.36 -0.87 -17.30
C ALA A 866 -0.23 -2.23 -18.02
N GLN A 867 0.83 -2.99 -17.70
CA GLN A 867 1.06 -4.33 -18.24
C GLN A 867 1.00 -5.38 -17.12
N PRO A 868 0.02 -6.29 -17.13
CA PRO A 868 -0.02 -7.40 -16.18
C PRO A 868 1.01 -8.48 -16.55
N GLY A 869 1.46 -9.25 -15.57
CA GLY A 869 2.25 -10.45 -15.83
C GLY A 869 1.37 -11.57 -16.38
N SER A 870 1.85 -12.29 -17.40
CA SER A 870 1.10 -13.35 -18.09
C SER A 870 1.67 -14.75 -17.92
N GLY A 871 2.80 -14.88 -17.24
CA GLY A 871 3.55 -16.13 -17.11
C GLY A 871 3.24 -16.92 -15.84
N GLU A 872 4.23 -17.69 -15.41
CA GLU A 872 4.20 -18.44 -14.16
C GLU A 872 4.28 -17.52 -12.93
N LEU A 873 3.51 -17.85 -11.88
CA LEU A 873 3.74 -17.37 -10.51
C LEU A 873 4.57 -18.43 -9.79
N ALA A 874 5.74 -18.06 -9.28
CA ALA A 874 6.68 -18.99 -8.65
C ALA A 874 7.25 -18.46 -7.34
N ILE A 875 7.45 -19.39 -6.41
CA ILE A 875 8.29 -19.21 -5.23
C ILE A 875 9.64 -19.89 -5.42
N GLY A 876 10.71 -19.26 -4.95
CA GLY A 876 12.06 -19.86 -4.96
C GLY A 876 12.74 -19.94 -6.33
N ARG A 877 12.10 -19.46 -7.42
CA ARG A 877 12.70 -19.35 -8.77
C ARG A 877 12.23 -18.09 -9.47
N GLY A 878 13.16 -17.28 -9.95
CA GLY A 878 12.86 -16.02 -10.62
C GLY A 878 13.35 -15.90 -12.06
N ALA A 879 12.72 -15.00 -12.80
CA ALA A 879 13.11 -14.64 -14.16
C ALA A 879 13.74 -13.26 -14.16
N LEU A 880 14.99 -13.17 -14.64
CA LEU A 880 15.74 -11.91 -14.71
C LEU A 880 16.75 -11.98 -15.87
N GLY A 881 16.85 -10.90 -16.64
CA GLY A 881 17.85 -10.77 -17.70
C GLY A 881 17.70 -11.81 -18.80
N GLY A 882 16.46 -12.18 -19.14
CA GLY A 882 16.17 -13.16 -20.19
C GLY A 882 16.34 -14.63 -19.79
N THR A 883 16.65 -14.95 -18.53
CA THR A 883 16.82 -16.34 -18.05
C THR A 883 15.97 -16.64 -16.82
N THR A 884 15.55 -17.89 -16.67
CA THR A 884 14.90 -18.39 -15.45
C THR A 884 15.93 -19.08 -14.57
N GLY A 885 16.02 -18.66 -13.31
CA GLY A 885 17.00 -19.11 -12.34
C GLY A 885 16.79 -18.43 -11.01
N ASN A 886 17.85 -17.83 -10.44
CA ASN A 886 17.77 -17.03 -9.21
C ASN A 886 17.12 -17.80 -8.05
N TYR A 887 17.57 -19.04 -7.85
CA TYR A 887 16.97 -19.96 -6.89
C TYR A 887 17.28 -19.55 -5.46
N LEU A 888 16.26 -19.43 -4.62
CA LEU A 888 16.40 -19.02 -3.22
C LEU A 888 16.93 -20.18 -2.35
N PRO A 889 18.01 -20.00 -1.58
CA PRO A 889 18.38 -20.91 -0.50
C PRO A 889 17.65 -20.54 0.79
N GLY A 890 16.80 -21.42 1.30
CA GLY A 890 16.07 -21.16 2.55
C GLY A 890 14.76 -21.92 2.64
N GLY A 891 13.77 -21.29 3.28
CA GLY A 891 12.43 -21.84 3.47
C GLY A 891 11.33 -20.81 3.23
N LEU A 892 10.13 -21.28 2.89
CA LEU A 892 8.93 -20.45 2.80
C LEU A 892 7.79 -21.11 3.58
N GLN A 893 7.19 -20.35 4.50
CA GLN A 893 6.04 -20.79 5.31
C GLN A 893 4.72 -20.45 4.65
N ASP A 894 4.61 -19.26 4.05
CA ASP A 894 3.33 -18.74 3.60
C ASP A 894 3.54 -17.71 2.48
N LEU A 895 2.66 -17.75 1.48
CA LEU A 895 2.55 -16.75 0.42
C LEU A 895 1.08 -16.33 0.31
N ARG A 896 0.82 -15.04 0.49
CA ARG A 896 -0.50 -14.42 0.34
C ARG A 896 -0.47 -13.34 -0.75
N VAL A 897 -1.54 -13.27 -1.53
CA VAL A 897 -1.73 -12.29 -2.61
C VAL A 897 -3.09 -11.64 -2.47
N TRP A 898 -3.11 -10.31 -2.43
CA TRP A 898 -4.32 -9.51 -2.38
C TRP A 898 -4.48 -8.68 -3.65
N THR A 899 -5.71 -8.51 -4.11
CA THR A 899 -6.07 -7.38 -4.99
C THR A 899 -6.29 -6.14 -4.12
N GLY A 900 -5.84 -4.98 -4.57
CA GLY A 900 -5.80 -3.75 -3.77
C GLY A 900 -4.42 -3.46 -3.16
N ALA A 901 -4.10 -2.17 -3.03
CA ALA A 901 -2.89 -1.71 -2.35
C ALA A 901 -3.21 -1.47 -0.87
N MET A 902 -2.46 -2.13 0.01
CA MET A 902 -2.57 -1.92 1.45
C MET A 902 -1.82 -0.64 1.86
N THR A 903 -2.43 0.10 2.78
CA THR A 903 -1.76 1.13 3.59
C THR A 903 -0.82 0.48 4.62
N SER A 904 0.07 1.25 5.24
CA SER A 904 0.96 0.78 6.31
C SER A 904 0.19 0.11 7.46
N ASP A 905 -0.95 0.70 7.85
CA ASP A 905 -1.80 0.16 8.91
C ASP A 905 -2.45 -1.16 8.51
N GLN A 906 -2.86 -1.30 7.25
CA GLN A 906 -3.40 -2.55 6.72
C GLN A 906 -2.32 -3.64 6.64
N VAL A 907 -1.07 -3.30 6.28
CA VAL A 907 0.03 -4.26 6.33
C VAL A 907 0.22 -4.77 7.76
N THR A 908 0.28 -3.86 8.73
CA THR A 908 0.44 -4.22 10.15
C THR A 908 -0.74 -5.04 10.69
N SER A 909 -1.98 -4.67 10.38
CA SER A 909 -3.17 -5.32 10.94
C SER A 909 -3.61 -6.61 10.21
N GLN A 910 -3.38 -6.71 8.89
CA GLN A 910 -3.92 -7.81 8.06
C GLN A 910 -2.85 -8.81 7.60
N VAL A 911 -1.60 -8.38 7.38
CA VAL A 911 -0.50 -9.29 7.03
C VAL A 911 0.14 -9.88 8.29
N MET A 912 0.24 -9.06 9.34
CA MET A 912 0.81 -9.38 10.65
C MET A 912 -0.25 -9.46 11.78
N PRO A 913 -1.44 -10.07 11.55
CA PRO A 913 -2.52 -10.02 12.53
C PRO A 913 -2.13 -10.69 13.85
N GLU A 914 -2.61 -10.14 14.96
CA GLU A 914 -2.57 -10.80 16.25
C GLU A 914 -3.37 -12.11 16.19
N GLN A 915 -2.72 -13.26 16.26
CA GLN A 915 -3.40 -14.44 16.76
C GLN A 915 -3.44 -14.34 18.29
N GLY A 916 -4.55 -13.82 18.84
CA GLY A 916 -4.79 -13.88 20.29
C GLY A 916 -5.58 -12.75 20.94
N ALA A 917 -6.67 -12.26 20.35
CA ALA A 917 -7.72 -11.59 21.12
C ALA A 917 -8.87 -12.59 21.35
N GLY A 918 -8.72 -13.44 22.36
CA GLY A 918 -9.72 -14.40 22.83
C GLY A 918 -9.77 -14.42 24.34
#